data_AF-A0A2T0HN04-F1
#
_entry.id   AF-A0A2T0HN04-F1
#
_cell.length_a   1.000
_cell.length_b   1.000
_cell.length_c   1.000
_cell.angle_alpha   90.00
_cell.angle_beta   90.00
_cell.angle_gamma   90.00
#
_symmetry.space_group_name_H-M   'P 1'
#
loop_
_entity.id
_entity.type
_entity.pdbx_description
1 polymer ?
#
loop_
_entity_poly.entity_id
_entity_poly.type
_entity_poly.pdbx_seq_one_letter_code
_entity_poly.pdbx_strand_id
1 'polypeptide(L)'
;MRLPFELDPQIIHHIIYSQAGSIGKAIIELIMNSADAGASAVSLTMTKAGFHCSDDGSGFVSRDDVLRYFGRFGTPHAEGDATYGRFRLGRGQIMAHATTDWVSNSWSMKVDTRTMGYNYELEDLTAPSAGCSITGTWYEQLNDLEVMSAVQEIRDLVRYTPISVELNGRVITRDPAKEKWDFEDQWAYYRAKEDGPVSIYNQGVLVRNDSSHVWGAGGLIVSKKAIDLNVSRTEILRKTCPVWKVIAKEFGRLADSVSARLGDHRKTEARREKSARALLSGDANICTVYEREEVITLLPGKRHVTLMEFHSKAQHSRLSDRGTYTLVEESKDVPKGEAIAREEVIQIVHPKTLERFGCHNFIDFEEALERAFANVSAELQAIENRGERAPWYSRRGDISNLQLVAFSTYRDAFIERTQIVDERKVLDKETRRAWIALRWCLQHYAGACAGANRYRDGTLCYDEKRLHVLLGESNNAEAWTDGETYLAIDCAIVKRISSKPLETVAYIFGLVEHEVAHKGDSIDCGHDEAFYQRYHDISLRMAPERQRFMHKWLMKYTMSMENEGKKARGHAWNERWLVDRAGSGRVKRGLSPVIEDVSAHPLVIEPVPGQNMALLSMINARLVETGACPEPPNWDLVREQARLDQVAVSNELRADHDAQKAEHAEFERHINEMFKNAEPQIATALNLELAAIPPVALNYLVDCFVCQGYTPDEIRAAWDHKEWDYDAYPDNHEYPEQEINPELYADTEMENAEPSAALWRVDEDCRQYVKDGETWWMLERNSAAAGFFRVEDYLKWRHADQVVADGVVS
;
A
#
# COMPACT_ATOMS: atom_id res chain seq x y z
N MET A 1 10.98 56.51 -4.66
CA MET A 1 9.60 56.77 -5.15
C MET A 1 8.80 55.49 -4.92
N ARG A 2 7.62 55.56 -4.29
CA ARG A 2 6.75 54.38 -4.12
C ARG A 2 5.71 54.42 -5.23
N LEU A 3 5.73 53.42 -6.09
CA LEU A 3 4.72 53.22 -7.13
C LEU A 3 3.75 52.12 -6.64
N PRO A 4 2.45 52.24 -6.92
CA PRO A 4 1.49 51.17 -6.63
C PRO A 4 1.68 50.00 -7.61
N PHE A 5 1.27 48.80 -7.19
CA PHE A 5 1.07 47.68 -8.10
C PHE A 5 -0.25 47.86 -8.85
N GLU A 6 -0.31 47.39 -10.10
CA GLU A 6 -1.51 47.38 -10.95
C GLU A 6 -1.93 45.93 -11.26
N LEU A 7 -3.20 45.72 -11.64
CA LEU A 7 -3.74 44.40 -12.04
C LEU A 7 -4.13 44.45 -13.51
N ASP A 8 -3.59 43.53 -14.31
CA ASP A 8 -3.99 43.36 -15.71
C ASP A 8 -5.39 42.72 -15.81
N PRO A 9 -6.28 43.20 -16.70
CA PRO A 9 -7.60 42.61 -16.91
C PRO A 9 -7.59 41.10 -17.23
N GLN A 10 -6.52 40.57 -17.81
CA GLN A 10 -6.35 39.14 -18.07
C GLN A 10 -6.32 38.29 -16.79
N ILE A 11 -6.11 38.88 -15.61
CA ILE A 11 -6.22 38.15 -14.34
C ILE A 11 -7.60 37.48 -14.16
N ILE A 12 -8.65 38.03 -14.78
CA ILE A 12 -10.00 37.44 -14.78
C ILE A 12 -9.98 36.06 -15.46
N HIS A 13 -9.22 35.89 -16.55
CA HIS A 13 -9.02 34.60 -17.19
C HIS A 13 -8.48 33.57 -16.21
N HIS A 14 -7.38 33.90 -15.53
CA HIS A 14 -6.72 32.99 -14.60
C HIS A 14 -7.59 32.66 -13.38
N ILE A 15 -8.40 33.61 -12.91
CA ILE A 15 -9.39 33.37 -11.85
C ILE A 15 -10.47 32.39 -12.29
N ILE A 16 -10.90 32.45 -13.56
CA ILE A 16 -11.93 31.56 -14.10
C ILE A 16 -11.35 30.18 -14.43
N TYR A 17 -10.30 30.11 -15.24
CA TYR A 17 -9.79 28.87 -15.82
C TYR A 17 -8.67 28.22 -14.99
N SER A 18 -7.75 29.00 -14.41
CA SER A 18 -6.61 28.44 -13.66
C SER A 18 -6.95 28.08 -12.21
N GLN A 19 -8.07 28.58 -11.67
CA GLN A 19 -8.60 28.17 -10.36
C GLN A 19 -9.72 27.13 -10.45
N ALA A 20 -10.26 26.87 -11.65
CA ALA A 20 -11.25 25.83 -11.87
C ALA A 20 -10.55 24.46 -11.83
N GLY A 21 -10.67 23.77 -10.70
CA GLY A 21 -10.24 22.38 -10.58
C GLY A 21 -11.23 21.43 -11.25
N SER A 22 -11.83 20.55 -10.46
CA SER A 22 -12.91 19.64 -10.88
C SER A 22 -14.29 20.34 -10.95
N ILE A 23 -15.22 19.74 -11.69
CA ILE A 23 -16.65 20.14 -11.69
C ILE A 23 -17.24 20.14 -10.28
N GLY A 24 -16.92 19.15 -9.44
CA GLY A 24 -17.42 19.11 -8.06
C GLY A 24 -16.99 20.34 -7.27
N LYS A 25 -15.71 20.70 -7.32
CA LYS A 25 -15.18 21.95 -6.76
C LYS A 25 -15.88 23.21 -7.29
N ALA A 26 -16.13 23.31 -8.59
CA ALA A 26 -16.85 24.45 -9.16
C ALA A 26 -18.31 24.54 -8.66
N ILE A 27 -19.00 23.41 -8.53
CA ILE A 27 -20.38 23.35 -8.03
C ILE A 27 -20.47 23.71 -6.54
N ILE A 28 -19.51 23.28 -5.70
CA ILE A 28 -19.56 23.64 -4.27
C ILE A 28 -19.40 25.14 -4.04
N GLU A 29 -18.75 25.88 -4.94
CA GLU A 29 -18.70 27.34 -4.87
C GLU A 29 -20.11 27.95 -4.99
N LEU A 30 -20.99 27.35 -5.80
CA LEU A 30 -22.40 27.76 -5.88
C LEU A 30 -23.13 27.51 -4.56
N ILE A 31 -22.95 26.31 -4.00
CA ILE A 31 -23.57 25.90 -2.73
C ILE A 31 -23.10 26.78 -1.56
N MET A 32 -21.81 27.11 -1.51
CA MET A 32 -21.26 28.02 -0.50
C MET A 32 -21.80 29.44 -0.66
N ASN A 33 -21.96 29.93 -1.89
CA ASN A 33 -22.59 31.23 -2.13
C ASN A 33 -24.07 31.25 -1.68
N SER A 34 -24.81 30.16 -1.90
CA SER A 34 -26.18 30.02 -1.38
C SER A 34 -26.21 30.05 0.15
N ALA A 35 -25.26 29.40 0.83
CA ALA A 35 -25.13 29.48 2.29
C ALA A 35 -24.85 30.91 2.77
N ASP A 36 -23.96 31.63 2.09
CA ASP A 36 -23.66 33.05 2.40
C ASP A 36 -24.87 33.97 2.13
N ALA A 37 -25.73 33.63 1.17
CA ALA A 37 -26.98 34.34 0.87
C ALA A 37 -28.11 34.07 1.90
N GLY A 38 -27.84 33.24 2.91
CA GLY A 38 -28.78 32.88 3.97
C GLY A 38 -29.79 31.80 3.59
N ALA A 39 -29.50 30.99 2.55
CA ALA A 39 -30.36 29.88 2.16
C ALA A 39 -30.46 28.82 3.28
N SER A 40 -31.63 28.19 3.39
CA SER A 40 -31.85 27.02 4.26
C SER A 40 -31.67 25.71 3.49
N ALA A 41 -31.94 25.72 2.18
CA ALA A 41 -31.83 24.55 1.32
C ALA A 41 -31.35 24.89 -0.10
N VAL A 42 -30.66 23.94 -0.71
CA VAL A 42 -30.24 23.96 -2.11
C VAL A 42 -30.73 22.70 -2.81
N SER A 43 -31.36 22.86 -3.96
CA SER A 43 -31.71 21.77 -4.88
C SER A 43 -30.75 21.78 -6.07
N LEU A 44 -30.05 20.68 -6.26
CA LEU A 44 -29.09 20.47 -7.34
C LEU A 44 -29.49 19.25 -8.18
N THR A 45 -29.66 19.45 -9.48
CA THR A 45 -29.81 18.37 -10.45
C THR A 45 -28.62 18.39 -11.40
N MET A 46 -28.05 17.22 -11.69
CA MET A 46 -26.91 17.09 -12.59
C MET A 46 -27.12 15.93 -13.55
N THR A 47 -26.84 16.19 -14.82
CA THR A 47 -26.99 15.27 -15.96
C THR A 47 -25.75 15.33 -16.86
N LYS A 48 -25.70 14.47 -17.88
CA LYS A 48 -24.65 14.48 -18.91
C LYS A 48 -24.58 15.79 -19.69
N ALA A 49 -25.70 16.50 -19.83
CA ALA A 49 -25.81 17.71 -20.65
C ALA A 49 -25.58 19.00 -19.85
N GLY A 50 -25.83 18.98 -18.55
CA GLY A 50 -25.78 20.18 -17.73
C GLY A 50 -26.21 19.96 -16.29
N PHE A 51 -26.38 21.07 -15.59
CA PHE A 51 -26.85 21.09 -14.21
C PHE A 51 -27.88 22.20 -13.97
N HIS A 52 -28.60 22.06 -12.88
CA HIS A 52 -29.51 23.08 -12.37
C HIS A 52 -29.33 23.17 -10.84
N CYS A 53 -28.98 24.36 -10.34
CA CYS A 53 -28.78 24.64 -8.93
C CYS A 53 -29.73 25.76 -8.51
N SER A 54 -30.56 25.55 -7.49
CA SER A 54 -31.51 26.54 -6.99
C SER A 54 -31.47 26.62 -5.47
N ASP A 55 -31.54 27.83 -4.93
CA ASP A 55 -31.60 28.09 -3.48
C ASP A 55 -32.79 28.97 -3.08
N ASP A 56 -33.08 28.97 -1.78
CA ASP A 56 -34.12 29.79 -1.13
C ASP A 56 -33.54 31.01 -0.39
N GLY A 57 -32.34 31.46 -0.76
CA GLY A 57 -31.66 32.58 -0.15
C GLY A 57 -32.23 33.94 -0.54
N SER A 58 -31.52 35.00 -0.16
CA SER A 58 -31.92 36.39 -0.49
C SER A 58 -31.70 36.78 -1.95
N GLY A 59 -30.82 36.08 -2.66
CA GLY A 59 -30.44 36.41 -4.03
C GLY A 59 -29.76 37.77 -4.17
N PHE A 60 -29.66 38.29 -5.39
CA PHE A 60 -29.22 39.67 -5.62
C PHE A 60 -30.37 40.62 -5.32
N VAL A 61 -30.22 41.51 -4.33
CA VAL A 61 -31.32 42.34 -3.80
C VAL A 61 -31.53 43.60 -4.64
N SER A 62 -30.47 44.10 -5.28
CA SER A 62 -30.52 45.30 -6.13
C SER A 62 -29.69 45.13 -7.41
N ARG A 63 -29.99 45.95 -8.43
CA ARG A 63 -29.18 46.04 -9.66
C ARG A 63 -27.74 46.42 -9.37
N ASP A 64 -27.51 47.26 -8.37
CA ASP A 64 -26.17 47.63 -7.91
C ASP A 64 -25.42 46.43 -7.33
N ASP A 65 -26.10 45.52 -6.63
CA ASP A 65 -25.49 44.28 -6.12
C ASP A 65 -25.06 43.37 -7.28
N VAL A 66 -25.87 43.27 -8.34
CA VAL A 66 -25.50 42.54 -9.56
C VAL A 66 -24.23 43.15 -10.15
N LEU A 67 -24.19 44.46 -10.38
CA LEU A 67 -23.02 45.12 -10.97
C LEU A 67 -21.77 45.01 -10.08
N ARG A 68 -21.90 45.12 -8.76
CA ARG A 68 -20.77 45.13 -7.82
C ARG A 68 -20.29 43.75 -7.42
N TYR A 69 -21.17 42.76 -7.33
CA TYR A 69 -20.88 41.45 -6.75
C TYR A 69 -20.88 40.34 -7.79
N PHE A 70 -21.73 40.43 -8.83
CA PHE A 70 -21.67 39.51 -9.96
C PHE A 70 -20.68 40.01 -11.03
N GLY A 71 -20.81 41.27 -11.45
CA GLY A 71 -20.01 41.84 -12.55
C GLY A 71 -18.56 42.17 -12.20
N ARG A 72 -18.19 42.21 -10.91
CA ARG A 72 -16.82 42.53 -10.47
C ARG A 72 -16.21 41.40 -9.64
N PHE A 73 -15.08 40.87 -10.08
CA PHE A 73 -14.28 39.90 -9.34
C PHE A 73 -13.42 40.63 -8.29
N GLY A 74 -13.24 40.02 -7.12
CA GLY A 74 -12.33 40.54 -6.09
C GLY A 74 -12.89 41.64 -5.19
N THR A 75 -14.19 41.96 -5.29
CA THR A 75 -14.82 42.93 -4.37
C THR A 75 -14.74 42.40 -2.93
N PRO A 76 -14.08 43.11 -2.00
CA PRO A 76 -13.90 42.63 -0.64
C PRO A 76 -15.23 42.60 0.11
N HIS A 77 -15.35 41.62 0.99
CA HIS A 77 -16.42 41.48 1.95
C HIS A 77 -16.26 42.46 3.13
N ALA A 78 -17.37 42.95 3.68
CA ALA A 78 -17.40 43.63 4.97
C ALA A 78 -17.34 42.57 6.09
N GLU A 79 -16.72 42.89 7.23
CA GLU A 79 -16.62 41.93 8.33
C GLU A 79 -18.02 41.46 8.79
N GLY A 80 -18.27 40.15 8.67
CA GLY A 80 -19.54 39.51 9.05
C GLY A 80 -20.61 39.40 7.96
N ASP A 81 -20.33 39.80 6.71
CA ASP A 81 -21.30 39.72 5.60
C ASP A 81 -21.30 38.37 4.85
N ALA A 82 -20.34 37.47 5.11
CA ALA A 82 -20.25 36.13 4.55
C ALA A 82 -19.46 35.17 5.45
N THR A 83 -19.79 33.88 5.37
CA THR A 83 -19.13 32.77 6.08
C THR A 83 -18.02 32.15 5.24
N TYR A 84 -18.25 31.94 3.95
CA TYR A 84 -17.31 31.27 3.05
C TYR A 84 -16.62 32.24 2.09
N GLY A 85 -17.38 33.14 1.46
CA GLY A 85 -16.90 34.16 0.54
C GLY A 85 -15.99 35.17 1.22
N ARG A 86 -14.68 35.08 0.96
CA ARG A 86 -13.70 36.09 1.43
C ARG A 86 -13.23 37.00 0.29
N PHE A 87 -13.11 36.45 -0.92
CA PHE A 87 -12.52 37.12 -2.08
C PHE A 87 -13.50 37.35 -3.25
N ARG A 88 -14.74 36.83 -3.18
CA ARG A 88 -15.75 36.90 -4.26
C ARG A 88 -15.22 36.50 -5.64
N LEU A 89 -14.48 35.39 -5.69
CA LEU A 89 -13.91 34.83 -6.92
C LEU A 89 -14.58 33.52 -7.35
N GLY A 90 -15.06 32.72 -6.39
CA GLY A 90 -15.46 31.33 -6.61
C GLY A 90 -16.53 31.10 -7.68
N ARG A 91 -17.47 32.03 -7.87
CA ARG A 91 -18.50 31.93 -8.92
C ARG A 91 -17.92 31.82 -10.34
N GLY A 92 -16.69 32.31 -10.57
CA GLY A 92 -16.03 32.22 -11.87
C GLY A 92 -15.69 30.78 -12.26
N GLN A 93 -15.47 29.89 -11.29
CA GLN A 93 -15.01 28.53 -11.58
C GLN A 93 -16.01 27.74 -12.42
N ILE A 94 -17.31 27.90 -12.18
CA ILE A 94 -18.33 27.20 -12.98
C ILE A 94 -18.36 27.69 -14.44
N MET A 95 -17.97 28.94 -14.68
CA MET A 95 -17.94 29.56 -16.02
C MET A 95 -16.83 28.99 -16.90
N ALA A 96 -15.87 28.25 -16.32
CA ALA A 96 -14.87 27.50 -17.09
C ALA A 96 -15.45 26.20 -17.69
N HIS A 97 -16.44 25.60 -17.02
CA HIS A 97 -16.99 24.29 -17.38
C HIS A 97 -18.33 24.36 -18.14
N ALA A 98 -19.09 25.44 -17.98
CA ALA A 98 -20.42 25.57 -18.54
C ALA A 98 -20.72 26.99 -19.03
N THR A 99 -21.60 27.07 -20.05
CA THR A 99 -22.42 28.27 -20.23
C THR A 99 -23.43 28.33 -19.09
N THR A 100 -23.66 29.51 -18.52
CA THR A 100 -24.50 29.64 -17.33
C THR A 100 -25.53 30.76 -17.45
N ASP A 101 -26.76 30.44 -17.08
CA ASP A 101 -27.88 31.36 -16.94
C ASP A 101 -28.22 31.47 -15.46
N TRP A 102 -28.04 32.67 -14.91
CA TRP A 102 -28.32 33.01 -13.52
C TRP A 102 -29.61 33.83 -13.47
N VAL A 103 -30.55 33.42 -12.63
CA VAL A 103 -31.84 34.08 -12.43
C VAL A 103 -31.97 34.38 -10.94
N SER A 104 -32.14 35.65 -10.58
CA SER A 104 -32.32 36.04 -9.19
C SER A 104 -33.12 37.33 -9.07
N ASN A 105 -34.18 37.27 -8.27
CA ASN A 105 -35.16 38.34 -8.09
C ASN A 105 -35.60 38.90 -9.45
N SER A 106 -35.27 40.14 -9.77
CA SER A 106 -35.71 40.81 -11.00
C SER A 106 -34.71 40.74 -12.15
N TRP A 107 -33.63 39.95 -12.03
CA TRP A 107 -32.51 39.98 -12.97
C TRP A 107 -32.17 38.60 -13.52
N SER A 108 -31.77 38.57 -14.79
CA SER A 108 -31.10 37.45 -15.42
C SER A 108 -29.71 37.85 -15.88
N MET A 109 -28.70 37.04 -15.56
CA MET A 109 -27.34 37.18 -16.07
C MET A 109 -26.94 35.96 -16.88
N LYS A 110 -26.56 36.15 -18.15
CA LYS A 110 -26.05 35.07 -19.00
C LYS A 110 -24.56 35.20 -19.21
N VAL A 111 -23.85 34.09 -19.11
CA VAL A 111 -22.40 34.04 -19.26
C VAL A 111 -22.01 32.86 -20.15
N ASP A 112 -21.31 33.16 -21.23
CA ASP A 112 -20.57 32.20 -22.04
C ASP A 112 -19.18 32.80 -22.32
N THR A 113 -18.19 32.32 -21.58
CA THR A 113 -16.81 32.80 -21.66
C THR A 113 -16.13 32.48 -22.99
N ARG A 114 -16.59 31.46 -23.72
CA ARG A 114 -16.04 31.08 -25.03
C ARG A 114 -16.53 32.00 -26.15
N THR A 115 -17.74 32.53 -26.05
CA THR A 115 -18.33 33.40 -27.10
C THR A 115 -18.40 34.88 -26.72
N MET A 116 -18.61 35.21 -25.44
CA MET A 116 -18.73 36.58 -24.94
C MET A 116 -17.42 37.15 -24.36
N GLY A 117 -16.37 36.32 -24.23
CA GLY A 117 -15.16 36.67 -23.47
C GLY A 117 -15.47 36.87 -21.99
N TYR A 118 -14.90 37.89 -21.35
CA TYR A 118 -15.15 38.18 -19.92
C TYR A 118 -16.33 39.15 -19.70
N ASN A 119 -17.31 39.12 -20.61
CA ASN A 119 -18.54 39.90 -20.53
C ASN A 119 -19.72 39.02 -20.11
N TYR A 120 -20.83 39.65 -19.70
CA TYR A 120 -22.09 38.98 -19.41
C TYR A 120 -23.26 39.84 -19.89
N GLU A 121 -24.37 39.20 -20.25
CA GLU A 121 -25.63 39.88 -20.56
C GLU A 121 -26.42 40.06 -19.27
N LEU A 122 -27.09 41.21 -19.11
CA LEU A 122 -27.96 41.52 -17.98
C LEU A 122 -29.32 41.98 -18.48
N GLU A 123 -30.37 41.22 -18.13
CA GLU A 123 -31.75 41.51 -18.50
C GLU A 123 -32.64 41.65 -17.26
N ASP A 124 -33.67 42.51 -17.36
CA ASP A 124 -34.72 42.63 -16.35
C ASP A 124 -35.82 41.57 -16.61
N LEU A 125 -36.19 40.83 -15.57
CA LEU A 125 -37.22 39.80 -15.64
C LEU A 125 -38.61 40.41 -15.53
N THR A 126 -39.55 39.92 -16.34
CA THR A 126 -40.96 40.31 -16.26
C THR A 126 -41.66 39.80 -15.00
N ALA A 127 -41.20 38.68 -14.43
CA ALA A 127 -41.71 38.09 -13.20
C ALA A 127 -40.53 37.78 -12.27
N PRO A 128 -40.50 38.35 -11.05
CA PRO A 128 -39.41 38.11 -10.13
C PRO A 128 -39.33 36.64 -9.68
N SER A 129 -38.11 36.10 -9.53
CA SER A 129 -37.85 34.76 -8.99
C SER A 129 -37.12 34.88 -7.65
N ALA A 130 -37.72 34.41 -6.56
CA ALA A 130 -37.06 34.42 -5.24
C ALA A 130 -35.80 33.54 -5.25
N GLY A 131 -34.81 33.90 -4.42
CA GLY A 131 -33.54 33.17 -4.33
C GLY A 131 -32.63 33.37 -5.53
N CYS A 132 -31.79 32.37 -5.79
CA CYS A 132 -30.99 32.28 -7.00
C CYS A 132 -31.18 30.91 -7.66
N SER A 133 -31.38 30.92 -8.98
CA SER A 133 -31.46 29.73 -9.81
C SER A 133 -30.41 29.84 -10.92
N ILE A 134 -29.61 28.79 -11.06
CA ILE A 134 -28.47 28.72 -11.97
C ILE A 134 -28.66 27.49 -12.83
N THR A 135 -28.80 27.70 -14.13
CA THR A 135 -28.82 26.61 -15.10
C THR A 135 -27.55 26.67 -15.90
N GLY A 136 -26.86 25.53 -16.02
CA GLY A 136 -25.64 25.45 -16.81
C GLY A 136 -25.67 24.33 -17.82
N THR A 137 -25.16 24.60 -19.02
CA THR A 137 -24.93 23.59 -20.06
C THR A 137 -23.44 23.36 -20.17
N TRP A 138 -22.99 22.12 -20.03
CA TRP A 138 -21.57 21.80 -20.08
C TRP A 138 -21.02 22.11 -21.48
N TYR A 139 -19.83 22.71 -21.54
CA TYR A 139 -19.15 22.88 -22.82
C TYR A 139 -18.79 21.54 -23.47
N GLU A 140 -18.46 20.55 -22.63
CA GLU A 140 -18.18 19.17 -23.00
C GLU A 140 -19.15 18.27 -22.23
N GLN A 141 -19.93 17.46 -22.95
CA GLN A 141 -20.89 16.57 -22.29
C GLN A 141 -20.15 15.52 -21.47
N LEU A 142 -20.66 15.29 -20.25
CA LEU A 142 -20.09 14.29 -19.36
C LEU A 142 -20.54 12.89 -19.75
N ASN A 143 -19.63 11.93 -19.69
CA ASN A 143 -19.94 10.51 -19.76
C ASN A 143 -20.52 9.98 -18.43
N ASP A 144 -20.97 8.72 -18.39
CA ASP A 144 -21.59 8.15 -17.18
C ASP A 144 -20.63 8.09 -15.98
N LEU A 145 -19.35 7.81 -16.24
CA LEU A 145 -18.31 7.74 -15.21
C LEU A 145 -18.03 9.12 -14.61
N GLU A 146 -17.91 10.15 -15.45
CA GLU A 146 -17.68 11.53 -15.03
C GLU A 146 -18.85 12.08 -14.21
N VAL A 147 -20.09 11.82 -14.63
CA VAL A 147 -21.28 12.21 -13.84
C VAL A 147 -21.26 11.49 -12.49
N MET A 148 -20.98 10.18 -12.45
CA MET A 148 -20.91 9.43 -11.20
C MET A 148 -19.82 9.99 -10.27
N SER A 149 -18.63 10.24 -10.81
CA SER A 149 -17.48 10.79 -10.08
C SER A 149 -17.81 12.16 -9.50
N ALA A 150 -18.34 13.08 -10.30
CA ALA A 150 -18.75 14.41 -9.86
C ALA A 150 -19.87 14.36 -8.79
N VAL A 151 -20.86 13.47 -8.94
CA VAL A 151 -21.91 13.28 -7.91
C VAL A 151 -21.32 12.80 -6.59
N GLN A 152 -20.38 11.85 -6.64
CA GLN A 152 -19.72 11.33 -5.44
C GLN A 152 -18.83 12.39 -4.79
N GLU A 153 -18.06 13.12 -5.59
CA GLU A 153 -17.23 14.22 -5.12
C GLU A 153 -18.07 15.29 -4.40
N ILE A 154 -19.15 15.77 -5.02
CA ILE A 154 -20.05 16.77 -4.42
C ILE A 154 -20.59 16.26 -3.08
N ARG A 155 -21.03 15.00 -3.02
CA ARG A 155 -21.54 14.37 -1.79
C ARG A 155 -20.50 14.40 -0.67
N ASP A 156 -19.26 14.09 -0.97
CA ASP A 156 -18.19 14.08 0.03
C ASP A 156 -17.80 15.51 0.43
N LEU A 157 -17.77 16.44 -0.52
CA LEU A 157 -17.43 17.84 -0.28
C LEU A 157 -18.41 18.55 0.65
N VAL A 158 -19.72 18.34 0.48
CA VAL A 158 -20.76 19.10 1.21
C VAL A 158 -21.35 18.34 2.40
N ARG A 159 -20.83 17.15 2.72
CA ARG A 159 -21.44 16.23 3.68
C ARG A 159 -21.90 16.86 5.00
N TYR A 160 -21.17 17.85 5.51
CA TYR A 160 -21.44 18.48 6.81
C TYR A 160 -21.80 19.97 6.70
N THR A 161 -22.17 20.47 5.52
CA THR A 161 -22.57 21.87 5.36
C THR A 161 -23.80 22.20 6.22
N PRO A 162 -23.91 23.44 6.72
CA PRO A 162 -25.03 23.85 7.58
C PRO A 162 -26.37 23.91 6.85
N ILE A 163 -26.36 24.09 5.53
CA ILE A 163 -27.56 24.10 4.69
C ILE A 163 -27.90 22.70 4.18
N SER A 164 -29.18 22.44 3.93
CA SER A 164 -29.64 21.16 3.37
C SER A 164 -29.38 21.12 1.87
N VAL A 165 -28.53 20.21 1.38
CA VAL A 165 -28.30 20.04 -0.07
C VAL A 165 -28.98 18.76 -0.55
N GLU A 166 -29.86 18.90 -1.52
CA GLU A 166 -30.46 17.81 -2.27
C GLU A 166 -29.80 17.67 -3.63
N LEU A 167 -29.25 16.49 -3.95
CA LEU A 167 -28.63 16.18 -5.24
C LEU A 167 -29.41 15.05 -5.92
N ASN A 168 -29.96 15.33 -7.11
CA ASN A 168 -30.74 14.37 -7.91
C ASN A 168 -31.86 13.69 -7.10
N GLY A 169 -32.62 14.48 -6.31
CA GLY A 169 -33.73 13.99 -5.50
C GLY A 169 -33.35 13.36 -4.16
N ARG A 170 -32.07 13.42 -3.76
CA ARG A 170 -31.57 12.82 -2.50
C ARG A 170 -30.83 13.84 -1.66
N VAL A 171 -31.21 13.98 -0.39
CA VAL A 171 -30.46 14.80 0.58
C VAL A 171 -29.10 14.15 0.83
N ILE A 172 -28.02 14.91 0.61
CA ILE A 172 -26.64 14.44 0.75
C ILE A 172 -25.91 15.01 1.97
N THR A 173 -26.51 15.99 2.65
CA THR A 173 -25.92 16.61 3.85
C THR A 173 -26.36 15.91 5.13
N ARG A 174 -25.57 16.09 6.18
CA ARG A 174 -25.83 15.61 7.53
C ARG A 174 -25.48 16.68 8.54
N ASP A 175 -26.33 16.81 9.54
CA ASP A 175 -26.09 17.71 10.66
C ASP A 175 -24.96 17.14 11.54
N PRO A 176 -23.79 17.80 11.61
CA PRO A 176 -22.68 17.31 12.43
C PRO A 176 -23.06 17.23 13.90
N ALA A 177 -23.97 18.07 14.43
CA ALA A 177 -24.36 18.02 15.83
C ALA A 177 -25.16 16.75 16.21
N LYS A 178 -25.74 16.05 15.22
CA LYS A 178 -26.51 14.80 15.42
C LYS A 178 -25.66 13.54 15.21
N GLU A 179 -24.42 13.69 14.77
CA GLU A 179 -23.49 12.59 14.55
C GLU A 179 -22.79 12.18 15.84
N LYS A 180 -22.26 10.95 15.87
CA LYS A 180 -21.50 10.45 17.01
C LYS A 180 -20.04 10.86 16.90
N TRP A 181 -19.53 11.58 17.89
CA TRP A 181 -18.13 12.04 17.94
C TRP A 181 -17.38 11.42 19.11
N ASP A 182 -16.06 11.28 18.96
CA ASP A 182 -15.20 10.83 20.06
C ASP A 182 -14.89 11.99 21.01
N PHE A 183 -14.83 13.21 20.46
CA PHE A 183 -14.67 14.43 21.22
C PHE A 183 -15.29 15.62 20.48
N GLU A 184 -15.69 16.62 21.24
CA GLU A 184 -16.26 17.87 20.73
C GLU A 184 -15.83 19.00 21.66
N ASP A 185 -15.36 20.10 21.07
CA ASP A 185 -15.06 21.33 21.80
C ASP A 185 -15.67 22.55 21.08
N GLN A 186 -15.28 23.76 21.50
CA GLN A 186 -15.74 25.00 20.86
C GLN A 186 -15.15 25.26 19.46
N TRP A 187 -14.17 24.46 19.02
CA TRP A 187 -13.43 24.64 17.78
C TRP A 187 -13.84 23.64 16.71
N ALA A 188 -14.09 22.39 17.05
CA ALA A 188 -14.44 21.34 16.09
C ALA A 188 -15.14 20.12 16.74
N TYR A 189 -15.66 19.28 15.87
CA TYR A 189 -16.04 17.90 16.14
C TYR A 189 -14.93 16.96 15.68
N TYR A 190 -14.60 15.95 16.48
CA TYR A 190 -13.48 15.05 16.23
C TYR A 190 -13.90 13.59 16.30
N ARG A 191 -13.43 12.79 15.35
CA ARG A 191 -13.54 11.33 15.36
C ARG A 191 -12.21 10.72 14.95
N ALA A 192 -11.61 9.90 15.78
CA ALA A 192 -10.35 9.22 15.50
C ALA A 192 -10.62 7.74 15.15
N LYS A 193 -9.88 7.23 14.17
CA LYS A 193 -10.00 5.86 13.66
C LYS A 193 -8.63 5.19 13.65
N GLU A 194 -8.63 3.87 13.67
CA GLU A 194 -7.40 3.09 13.66
C GLU A 194 -6.67 3.23 12.31
N ASP A 195 -7.42 3.22 11.21
CA ASP A 195 -6.92 3.27 9.84
C ASP A 195 -7.70 4.28 8.97
N GLY A 196 -7.18 4.53 7.77
CA GLY A 196 -7.74 5.44 6.76
C GLY A 196 -7.22 6.88 6.88
N PRO A 197 -7.50 7.75 5.90
CA PRO A 197 -7.08 9.15 5.95
C PRO A 197 -7.82 9.94 7.05
N VAL A 198 -7.31 11.13 7.35
CA VAL A 198 -7.99 12.11 8.19
C VAL A 198 -8.66 13.15 7.29
N SER A 199 -9.98 13.07 7.16
CA SER A 199 -10.75 14.04 6.39
C SER A 199 -10.99 15.31 7.19
N ILE A 200 -10.65 16.47 6.61
CA ILE A 200 -10.71 17.77 7.30
C ILE A 200 -11.74 18.67 6.62
N TYR A 201 -12.81 19.00 7.35
CA TYR A 201 -13.88 19.88 6.92
C TYR A 201 -13.75 21.25 7.59
N ASN A 202 -13.75 22.31 6.80
CA ASN A 202 -13.83 23.68 7.27
C ASN A 202 -15.29 24.14 7.27
N GLN A 203 -15.88 24.31 8.46
CA GLN A 203 -17.27 24.71 8.64
C GLN A 203 -18.28 23.84 7.87
N GLY A 204 -17.94 22.56 7.68
CA GLY A 204 -18.81 21.59 7.01
C GLY A 204 -18.46 21.28 5.56
N VAL A 205 -17.54 22.02 4.94
CA VAL A 205 -17.04 21.76 3.58
C VAL A 205 -15.70 21.04 3.64
N LEU A 206 -15.54 19.92 2.93
CA LEU A 206 -14.28 19.17 2.88
C LEU A 206 -13.20 19.98 2.17
N VAL A 207 -12.09 20.22 2.86
CA VAL A 207 -10.93 20.92 2.33
C VAL A 207 -9.96 19.92 1.72
N ARG A 208 -9.51 18.96 2.54
CA ARG A 208 -8.50 17.97 2.16
C ARG A 208 -8.57 16.71 3.02
N ASN A 209 -7.85 15.68 2.58
CA ASN A 209 -7.55 14.48 3.34
C ASN A 209 -6.06 14.48 3.70
N ASP A 210 -5.75 14.36 4.98
CA ASP A 210 -4.38 14.10 5.43
C ASP A 210 -4.13 12.59 5.43
N SER A 211 -2.94 12.17 5.02
CA SER A 211 -2.55 10.77 5.14
C SER A 211 -2.48 10.34 6.61
N SER A 212 -2.80 9.08 6.87
CA SER A 212 -2.85 8.51 8.21
C SER A 212 -1.48 8.56 8.92
N HIS A 213 -0.37 8.48 8.18
CA HIS A 213 0.98 8.55 8.74
C HIS A 213 1.32 9.92 9.34
N VAL A 214 0.63 10.99 8.94
CA VAL A 214 0.86 12.33 9.52
C VAL A 214 0.43 12.34 10.99
N TRP A 215 -0.65 11.63 11.28
CA TRP A 215 -1.26 11.59 12.60
C TRP A 215 -0.93 10.32 13.38
N GLY A 216 -0.59 9.23 12.69
CA GLY A 216 -0.46 7.88 13.24
C GLY A 216 -1.80 7.16 13.38
N ALA A 217 -2.86 7.73 12.82
CA ALA A 217 -4.25 7.28 12.92
C ALA A 217 -5.08 7.91 11.78
N GLY A 218 -6.22 7.31 11.47
CA GLY A 218 -7.22 7.91 10.60
C GLY A 218 -8.23 8.77 11.36
N GLY A 219 -9.15 9.43 10.65
CA GLY A 219 -10.20 10.17 11.35
C GLY A 219 -10.98 11.18 10.52
N LEU A 220 -11.66 12.05 11.25
CA LEU A 220 -12.55 13.09 10.75
C LEU A 220 -12.49 14.29 11.68
N ILE A 221 -12.28 15.47 11.09
CA ILE A 221 -12.31 16.76 11.77
C ILE A 221 -13.35 17.63 11.06
N VAL A 222 -14.33 18.15 11.79
CA VAL A 222 -15.28 19.13 11.27
C VAL A 222 -15.20 20.41 12.10
N SER A 223 -14.61 21.46 11.54
CA SER A 223 -14.43 22.72 12.28
C SER A 223 -15.77 23.44 12.46
N LYS A 224 -15.92 24.08 13.62
CA LYS A 224 -17.00 25.01 13.96
C LYS A 224 -16.61 26.46 13.67
N LYS A 225 -15.30 26.73 13.59
CA LYS A 225 -14.72 28.04 13.26
C LYS A 225 -13.94 27.97 11.96
N ALA A 226 -13.91 29.08 11.24
CA ALA A 226 -13.18 29.21 9.99
C ALA A 226 -11.69 28.91 10.18
N ILE A 227 -11.17 28.01 9.36
CA ILE A 227 -9.74 27.74 9.21
C ILE A 227 -9.20 28.66 8.11
N ASP A 228 -7.99 29.20 8.28
CA ASP A 228 -7.34 29.97 7.23
C ASP A 228 -6.84 29.03 6.14
N LEU A 229 -7.35 29.24 4.92
CA LEU A 229 -7.03 28.46 3.73
C LEU A 229 -6.28 29.31 2.70
N ASN A 230 -5.63 28.66 1.74
CA ASN A 230 -5.13 29.33 0.54
C ASN A 230 -6.30 29.82 -0.36
N VAL A 231 -5.99 30.58 -1.41
CA VAL A 231 -7.00 31.19 -2.30
C VAL A 231 -7.88 30.13 -2.97
N SER A 232 -7.32 28.98 -3.35
CA SER A 232 -8.04 27.86 -3.97
C SER A 232 -8.81 26.97 -2.98
N ARG A 233 -8.71 27.24 -1.66
CA ARG A 233 -9.38 26.47 -0.59
C ARG A 233 -9.08 24.97 -0.60
N THR A 234 -7.92 24.59 -1.10
CA THR A 234 -7.43 23.20 -1.08
C THR A 234 -6.44 22.95 0.06
N GLU A 235 -5.80 24.01 0.54
CA GLU A 235 -4.72 23.91 1.52
C GLU A 235 -4.95 24.75 2.77
N ILE A 236 -4.51 24.21 3.91
CA ILE A 236 -4.60 24.86 5.21
C ILE A 236 -3.31 25.65 5.46
N LEU A 237 -3.44 26.91 5.88
CA LEU A 237 -2.29 27.74 6.26
C LEU A 237 -1.77 27.34 7.66
N ARG A 238 -1.24 26.11 7.78
CA ARG A 238 -0.96 25.43 9.06
C ARG A 238 -0.06 26.22 10.02
N LYS A 239 0.92 26.95 9.48
CA LYS A 239 1.89 27.73 10.28
C LYS A 239 1.29 29.00 10.88
N THR A 240 0.39 29.65 10.17
CA THR A 240 -0.15 30.96 10.54
C THR A 240 -1.53 30.87 11.17
N CYS A 241 -2.35 29.88 10.80
CA CYS A 241 -3.72 29.74 11.27
C CYS A 241 -3.79 29.41 12.78
N PRO A 242 -4.33 30.31 13.63
CA PRO A 242 -4.46 30.06 15.06
C PRO A 242 -5.51 28.99 15.37
N VAL A 243 -6.59 28.93 14.58
CA VAL A 243 -7.67 27.93 14.73
C VAL A 243 -7.13 26.53 14.50
N TRP A 244 -6.37 26.34 13.41
CA TRP A 244 -5.79 25.05 13.07
C TRP A 244 -4.84 24.52 14.13
N LYS A 245 -4.01 25.38 14.73
CA LYS A 245 -3.07 24.96 15.79
C LYS A 245 -3.77 24.30 16.97
N VAL A 246 -4.94 24.81 17.35
CA VAL A 246 -5.73 24.24 18.46
C VAL A 246 -6.35 22.91 18.03
N ILE A 247 -6.99 22.88 16.86
CA ILE A 247 -7.62 21.68 16.29
C ILE A 247 -6.60 20.55 16.12
N ALA A 248 -5.43 20.84 15.54
CA ALA A 248 -4.36 19.88 15.31
C ALA A 248 -3.82 19.30 16.62
N LYS A 249 -3.69 20.13 17.66
CA LYS A 249 -3.25 19.67 18.98
C LYS A 249 -4.25 18.69 19.61
N GLU A 250 -5.55 19.00 19.57
CA GLU A 250 -6.58 18.12 20.11
C GLU A 250 -6.73 16.83 19.31
N PHE A 251 -6.70 16.90 17.98
CA PHE A 251 -6.77 15.69 17.16
C PHE A 251 -5.52 14.80 17.34
N GLY A 252 -4.32 15.40 17.47
CA GLY A 252 -3.09 14.66 17.80
C GLY A 252 -3.22 13.88 19.10
N ARG A 253 -3.78 14.50 20.16
CA ARG A 253 -4.06 13.83 21.44
C ARG A 253 -5.03 12.65 21.28
N LEU A 254 -6.04 12.78 20.43
CA LEU A 254 -7.00 11.70 20.16
C LEU A 254 -6.35 10.56 19.35
N ALA A 255 -5.55 10.89 18.33
CA ALA A 255 -4.79 9.91 17.55
C ALA A 255 -3.84 9.08 18.43
N ASP A 256 -3.13 9.74 19.36
CA ASP A 256 -2.28 9.06 20.34
C ASP A 256 -3.11 8.19 21.30
N SER A 257 -4.32 8.60 21.67
CA SER A 257 -5.21 7.80 22.51
C SER A 257 -5.74 6.53 21.82
N VAL A 258 -5.98 6.57 20.51
CA VAL A 258 -6.32 5.39 19.71
C VAL A 258 -5.16 4.39 19.74
N SER A 259 -3.94 4.89 19.55
CA SER A 259 -2.71 4.11 19.64
C SER A 259 -2.52 3.46 21.01
N ALA A 260 -2.85 4.17 22.09
CA ALA A 260 -2.77 3.64 23.46
C ALA A 260 -3.82 2.55 23.74
N ARG A 261 -5.04 2.68 23.19
CA ARG A 261 -6.14 1.71 23.40
C ARG A 261 -5.87 0.36 22.73
N LEU A 262 -5.21 0.37 21.57
CA LEU A 262 -4.83 -0.85 20.85
C LEU A 262 -3.78 -1.70 21.62
N GLY A 263 -3.10 -1.10 22.59
CA GLY A 263 -2.05 -1.71 23.39
C GLY A 263 -0.72 -1.86 22.62
N ASP A 264 0.36 -2.12 23.36
CA ASP A 264 1.70 -2.26 22.77
C ASP A 264 1.82 -3.45 21.79
N HIS A 265 0.91 -4.42 21.89
CA HIS A 265 0.92 -5.64 21.08
C HIS A 265 0.31 -5.50 19.69
N ARG A 266 -0.39 -4.39 19.39
CA ARG A 266 -1.02 -4.18 18.08
C ARG A 266 -0.78 -2.76 17.59
N LYS A 267 0.39 -2.52 17.00
CA LYS A 267 0.69 -1.27 16.31
C LYS A 267 0.16 -1.31 14.88
N THR A 268 -0.39 -0.18 14.41
CA THR A 268 -0.86 0.00 13.03
C THR A 268 0.29 0.40 12.11
N GLU A 269 0.16 0.19 10.80
CA GLU A 269 1.18 0.64 9.85
C GLU A 269 1.33 2.18 9.85
N ALA A 270 0.22 2.92 9.98
CA ALA A 270 0.25 4.38 10.08
C ALA A 270 1.13 4.88 11.26
N ARG A 271 1.04 4.20 12.41
CA ARG A 271 1.89 4.50 13.57
C ARG A 271 3.35 4.17 13.28
N ARG A 272 3.64 3.03 12.65
CA ARG A 272 5.02 2.65 12.32
C ARG A 272 5.66 3.60 11.31
N GLU A 273 4.91 4.06 10.31
CA GLU A 273 5.38 5.05 9.34
C GLU A 273 5.63 6.42 10.00
N LYS A 274 4.71 6.90 10.86
CA LYS A 274 4.93 8.11 11.68
C LYS A 274 6.21 7.99 12.51
N SER A 275 6.43 6.85 13.14
CA SER A 275 7.64 6.56 13.95
C SER A 275 8.91 6.51 13.10
N ALA A 276 8.87 5.93 11.90
CA ALA A 276 10.00 5.94 10.98
C ALA A 276 10.36 7.38 10.57
N ARG A 277 9.37 8.21 10.20
CA ARG A 277 9.60 9.63 9.89
C ARG A 277 10.14 10.41 11.09
N ALA A 278 9.69 10.11 12.31
CA ALA A 278 10.20 10.73 13.53
C ALA A 278 11.68 10.41 13.79
N LEU A 279 12.14 9.20 13.44
CA LEU A 279 13.56 8.83 13.49
C LEU A 279 14.38 9.63 12.47
N LEU A 280 13.85 9.86 11.26
CA LEU A 280 14.53 10.61 10.20
C LEU A 280 14.57 12.13 10.48
N SER A 281 13.53 12.68 11.11
CA SER A 281 13.44 14.11 11.40
C SER A 281 14.17 14.55 12.66
N GLY A 282 14.53 13.62 13.56
CA GLY A 282 15.10 13.98 14.86
C GLY A 282 14.05 14.48 15.84
N ASP A 283 12.86 13.86 15.87
CA ASP A 283 11.78 14.24 16.79
C ASP A 283 12.24 14.28 18.27
N ALA A 284 11.65 15.15 19.08
CA ALA A 284 12.00 15.28 20.50
C ALA A 284 11.91 13.97 21.30
N ASN A 285 11.07 13.02 20.86
CA ASN A 285 10.92 11.71 21.49
C ASN A 285 11.75 10.60 20.84
N ILE A 286 12.74 10.92 20.00
CA ILE A 286 13.47 9.95 19.17
C ILE A 286 14.07 8.79 19.97
N CYS A 287 14.58 9.02 21.18
CA CYS A 287 15.11 7.96 22.06
C CYS A 287 14.04 6.95 22.48
N THR A 288 12.80 7.39 22.68
CA THR A 288 11.66 6.52 23.00
C THR A 288 11.22 5.75 21.75
N VAL A 289 11.20 6.42 20.60
CA VAL A 289 10.84 5.80 19.31
C VAL A 289 11.84 4.69 18.95
N TYR A 290 13.14 4.97 19.08
CA TYR A 290 14.21 4.00 18.85
C TYR A 290 14.09 2.75 19.72
N GLU A 291 13.77 2.92 21.01
CA GLU A 291 13.65 1.81 21.96
C GLU A 291 12.38 0.99 21.76
N ARG A 292 11.24 1.68 21.52
CA ARG A 292 9.90 1.07 21.70
C ARG A 292 9.12 0.90 20.43
N GLU A 293 9.36 1.66 19.36
CA GLU A 293 8.53 1.62 18.16
C GLU A 293 9.05 0.61 17.13
N GLU A 294 8.14 -0.25 16.66
CA GLU A 294 8.46 -1.40 15.79
C GLU A 294 8.56 -0.97 14.33
N VAL A 295 9.63 -0.26 13.99
CA VAL A 295 9.81 0.36 12.67
C VAL A 295 10.52 -0.54 11.65
N ILE A 296 11.10 -1.68 12.05
CA ILE A 296 11.75 -2.63 11.13
C ILE A 296 10.91 -3.90 11.02
N THR A 297 10.81 -4.48 9.83
CA THR A 297 10.19 -5.79 9.63
C THR A 297 11.23 -6.79 9.14
N LEU A 298 11.39 -7.90 9.86
CA LEU A 298 12.38 -8.94 9.58
C LEU A 298 11.74 -10.24 9.10
N LEU A 299 12.48 -10.98 8.27
CA LEU A 299 12.22 -12.38 7.98
C LEU A 299 12.91 -13.29 9.03
N PRO A 300 12.46 -14.55 9.22
CA PRO A 300 11.21 -15.09 8.69
C PRO A 300 9.99 -14.60 9.47
N GLY A 301 8.80 -14.75 8.87
CA GLY A 301 7.50 -14.59 9.52
C GLY A 301 7.03 -13.14 9.69
N LYS A 302 7.54 -12.21 8.86
CA LYS A 302 7.17 -10.78 8.88
C LYS A 302 7.14 -10.18 10.31
N ARG A 303 8.22 -10.41 11.07
CA ARG A 303 8.31 -10.00 12.47
C ARG A 303 8.63 -8.51 12.57
N HIS A 304 7.76 -7.73 13.18
CA HIS A 304 8.01 -6.32 13.45
C HIS A 304 8.88 -6.17 14.70
N VAL A 305 9.97 -5.40 14.60
CA VAL A 305 10.94 -5.19 15.67
C VAL A 305 11.32 -3.71 15.75
N THR A 306 11.82 -3.28 16.91
CA THR A 306 12.28 -1.91 17.09
C THR A 306 13.63 -1.69 16.42
N LEU A 307 13.97 -0.43 16.12
CA LEU A 307 15.29 -0.13 15.54
C LEU A 307 16.43 -0.53 16.49
N MET A 308 16.22 -0.41 17.81
CA MET A 308 17.15 -0.91 18.83
C MET A 308 17.31 -2.44 18.78
N GLU A 309 16.20 -3.19 18.67
CA GLU A 309 16.25 -4.65 18.60
C GLU A 309 16.94 -5.11 17.31
N PHE A 310 16.64 -4.47 16.18
CA PHE A 310 17.31 -4.72 14.90
C PHE A 310 18.82 -4.48 14.99
N HIS A 311 19.24 -3.31 15.50
CA HIS A 311 20.65 -3.00 15.71
C HIS A 311 21.34 -4.02 16.63
N SER A 312 20.69 -4.38 17.76
CA SER A 312 21.23 -5.38 18.67
C SER A 312 21.39 -6.75 18.02
N LYS A 313 20.41 -7.18 17.20
CA LYS A 313 20.45 -8.44 16.47
C LYS A 313 21.56 -8.44 15.43
N ALA A 314 21.69 -7.40 14.61
CA ALA A 314 22.76 -7.33 13.62
C ALA A 314 24.17 -7.31 14.25
N GLN A 315 24.33 -6.67 15.42
CA GLN A 315 25.63 -6.53 16.10
C GLN A 315 26.06 -7.76 16.92
N HIS A 316 25.12 -8.44 17.59
CA HIS A 316 25.42 -9.49 18.58
C HIS A 316 24.97 -10.89 18.16
N SER A 317 24.55 -11.02 16.91
CA SER A 317 24.13 -12.30 16.36
C SER A 317 25.33 -13.23 16.14
N ARG A 318 25.14 -14.53 16.42
CA ARG A 318 26.09 -15.59 16.01
C ARG A 318 26.06 -15.83 14.50
N LEU A 319 25.11 -15.20 13.81
CA LEU A 319 24.71 -15.49 12.44
C LEU A 319 25.45 -14.59 11.43
N SER A 320 25.94 -13.42 11.86
CA SER A 320 26.53 -12.40 10.99
C SER A 320 27.86 -11.87 11.55
N ASP A 321 28.74 -11.38 10.67
CA ASP A 321 29.84 -10.52 11.14
C ASP A 321 29.24 -9.30 11.83
N ARG A 322 29.92 -8.82 12.88
CA ARG A 322 29.42 -7.78 13.80
C ARG A 322 28.89 -6.56 13.03
N GLY A 323 27.57 -6.45 12.90
CA GLY A 323 26.90 -5.29 12.28
C GLY A 323 26.42 -5.47 10.84
N THR A 324 26.42 -6.66 10.23
CA THR A 324 25.92 -6.83 8.85
C THR A 324 24.45 -7.25 8.77
N TYR A 325 23.74 -6.82 7.73
CA TYR A 325 22.38 -7.26 7.39
C TYR A 325 22.17 -7.31 5.87
N THR A 326 21.12 -7.98 5.42
CA THR A 326 20.69 -7.98 4.01
C THR A 326 19.22 -7.55 3.91
N LEU A 327 18.80 -7.15 2.72
CA LEU A 327 17.47 -6.63 2.44
C LEU A 327 16.87 -7.32 1.22
N VAL A 328 15.58 -7.64 1.27
CA VAL A 328 14.80 -7.99 0.08
C VAL A 328 14.09 -6.73 -0.42
N GLU A 329 14.36 -6.33 -1.66
CA GLU A 329 13.71 -5.17 -2.30
C GLU A 329 12.39 -5.55 -2.96
N GLU A 330 12.36 -6.69 -3.65
CA GLU A 330 11.20 -7.11 -4.42
C GLU A 330 10.31 -8.11 -3.67
N SER A 331 8.98 -7.92 -3.76
CA SER A 331 8.01 -8.82 -3.12
C SER A 331 8.10 -10.26 -3.64
N LYS A 332 8.54 -10.47 -4.89
CA LYS A 332 8.72 -11.80 -5.50
C LYS A 332 9.82 -12.64 -4.82
N ASP A 333 10.79 -11.98 -4.20
CA ASP A 333 11.94 -12.61 -3.55
C ASP A 333 11.68 -12.93 -2.07
N VAL A 334 10.55 -12.48 -1.51
CA VAL A 334 10.17 -12.73 -0.11
C VAL A 334 10.11 -14.23 0.23
N PRO A 335 9.53 -15.13 -0.60
CA PRO A 335 9.53 -16.56 -0.31
C PRO A 335 10.95 -17.16 -0.19
N LYS A 336 11.88 -16.72 -1.06
CA LYS A 336 13.27 -17.16 -0.99
C LYS A 336 13.98 -16.57 0.22
N GLY A 337 13.73 -15.29 0.53
CA GLY A 337 14.21 -14.64 1.75
C GLY A 337 13.70 -15.31 3.03
N GLU A 338 12.45 -15.79 3.06
CA GLU A 338 11.88 -16.56 4.17
C GLU A 338 12.66 -17.87 4.38
N ALA A 339 12.97 -18.60 3.29
CA ALA A 339 13.74 -19.84 3.36
C ALA A 339 15.18 -19.60 3.87
N ILE A 340 15.87 -18.58 3.36
CA ILE A 340 17.22 -18.22 3.81
C ILE A 340 17.21 -17.78 5.28
N ALA A 341 16.23 -16.98 5.68
CA ALA A 341 16.15 -16.48 7.06
C ALA A 341 15.89 -17.60 8.08
N ARG A 342 15.26 -18.71 7.69
CA ARG A 342 15.06 -19.91 8.54
C ARG A 342 16.35 -20.69 8.81
N GLU A 343 17.33 -20.62 7.90
CA GLU A 343 18.67 -21.17 8.13
C GLU A 343 19.46 -20.34 9.15
N GLU A 344 18.92 -19.21 9.59
CA GLU A 344 19.52 -18.29 10.54
C GLU A 344 20.95 -17.87 10.09
N VAL A 345 21.16 -17.54 8.81
CA VAL A 345 22.50 -17.21 8.29
C VAL A 345 22.81 -15.70 8.24
N ILE A 346 21.78 -14.85 8.26
CA ILE A 346 21.90 -13.38 8.32
C ILE A 346 20.55 -12.76 8.70
N GLN A 347 20.54 -11.54 9.24
CA GLN A 347 19.30 -10.78 9.40
C GLN A 347 18.81 -10.27 8.05
N ILE A 348 17.57 -10.59 7.69
CA ILE A 348 16.96 -10.19 6.41
C ILE A 348 15.81 -9.22 6.66
N VAL A 349 15.92 -8.02 6.09
CA VAL A 349 14.89 -6.98 6.15
C VAL A 349 13.85 -7.24 5.06
N HIS A 350 12.57 -7.17 5.43
CA HIS A 350 11.43 -7.31 4.53
C HIS A 350 11.16 -5.99 3.78
N PRO A 351 10.75 -6.02 2.49
CA PRO A 351 10.57 -4.82 1.65
C PRO A 351 9.57 -3.80 2.21
N LYS A 352 8.53 -4.24 2.91
CA LYS A 352 7.62 -3.37 3.70
C LYS A 352 8.32 -2.33 4.59
N THR A 353 9.56 -2.58 5.01
CA THR A 353 10.37 -1.60 5.75
C THR A 353 10.74 -0.41 4.86
N LEU A 354 11.08 -0.62 3.58
CA LEU A 354 11.40 0.47 2.65
C LEU A 354 10.21 1.40 2.45
N GLU A 355 9.03 0.83 2.18
CA GLU A 355 7.78 1.59 2.05
C GLU A 355 7.54 2.52 3.26
N ARG A 356 7.83 2.02 4.47
CA ARG A 356 7.64 2.75 5.72
C ARG A 356 8.61 3.91 5.91
N PHE A 357 9.83 3.77 5.39
CA PHE A 357 10.84 4.82 5.42
C PHE A 357 10.74 5.76 4.20
N GLY A 358 9.86 5.46 3.24
CA GLY A 358 9.76 6.22 1.98
C GLY A 358 10.95 5.99 1.05
N CYS A 359 11.55 4.80 1.11
CA CYS A 359 12.72 4.42 0.32
C CYS A 359 12.28 3.61 -0.91
N HIS A 360 12.87 3.87 -2.08
CA HIS A 360 12.56 3.15 -3.32
C HIS A 360 13.53 2.01 -3.60
N ASN A 361 14.75 2.11 -3.07
CA ASN A 361 15.82 1.14 -3.23
C ASN A 361 16.64 1.00 -1.94
N PHE A 362 17.62 0.10 -1.94
CA PHE A 362 18.49 -0.15 -0.80
C PHE A 362 19.40 1.02 -0.44
N ILE A 363 19.79 1.88 -1.40
CA ILE A 363 20.64 3.05 -1.17
C ILE A 363 19.87 4.07 -0.32
N ASP A 364 18.66 4.41 -0.73
CA ASP A 364 17.77 5.30 0.03
C ASP A 364 17.58 4.77 1.45
N PHE A 365 17.47 3.45 1.60
CA PHE A 365 17.30 2.81 2.90
C PHE A 365 18.57 2.85 3.75
N GLU A 366 19.75 2.64 3.17
CA GLU A 366 21.03 2.83 3.88
C GLU A 366 21.16 4.27 4.38
N GLU A 367 20.93 5.27 3.52
CA GLU A 367 20.98 6.69 3.90
C GLU A 367 19.97 7.03 5.00
N ALA A 368 18.73 6.52 4.88
CA ALA A 368 17.70 6.70 5.88
C ALA A 368 18.10 6.07 7.23
N LEU A 369 18.71 4.89 7.20
CA LEU A 369 19.16 4.19 8.40
C LEU A 369 20.35 4.90 9.07
N GLU A 370 21.33 5.37 8.30
CA GLU A 370 22.45 6.17 8.78
C GLU A 370 21.96 7.48 9.42
N ARG A 371 21.03 8.17 8.76
CA ARG A 371 20.41 9.39 9.29
C ARG A 371 19.65 9.12 10.60
N ALA A 372 18.89 8.03 10.67
CA ALA A 372 18.18 7.65 11.89
C ALA A 372 19.15 7.39 13.05
N PHE A 373 20.24 6.63 12.82
CA PHE A 373 21.25 6.39 13.85
C PHE A 373 21.99 7.68 14.26
N ALA A 374 22.34 8.54 13.31
CA ALA A 374 22.98 9.83 13.60
C ALA A 374 22.10 10.72 14.49
N ASN A 375 20.80 10.81 14.18
CA ASN A 375 19.85 11.58 15.00
C ASN A 375 19.71 11.02 16.42
N VAL A 376 19.64 9.69 16.58
CA VAL A 376 19.57 9.07 17.92
C VAL A 376 20.85 9.35 18.70
N SER A 377 22.03 9.21 18.08
CA SER A 377 23.32 9.49 18.70
C SER A 377 23.46 10.95 19.11
N ALA A 378 23.01 11.89 18.26
CA ALA A 378 23.02 13.32 18.57
C ALA A 378 22.14 13.65 19.79
N GLU A 379 20.95 13.07 19.90
CA GLU A 379 20.08 13.30 21.06
C GLU A 379 20.64 12.66 22.34
N LEU A 380 21.24 11.47 22.26
CA LEU A 380 21.92 10.86 23.41
C LEU A 380 23.04 11.74 23.94
N GLN A 381 23.85 12.31 23.04
CA GLN A 381 24.89 13.27 23.41
C GLN A 381 24.30 14.54 24.02
N ALA A 382 23.17 15.03 23.49
CA ALA A 382 22.49 16.19 24.04
C ALA A 382 21.95 15.93 25.46
N ILE A 383 21.37 14.76 25.74
CA ILE A 383 20.91 14.32 27.07
C ILE A 383 22.09 14.31 28.06
N GLU A 384 23.23 13.75 27.65
CA GLU A 384 24.45 13.71 28.48
C GLU A 384 24.97 15.12 28.77
N ASN A 385 25.03 15.99 27.77
CA ASN A 385 25.42 17.40 27.92
C ASN A 385 24.50 18.18 28.85
N ARG A 386 23.20 17.84 28.89
CA ARG A 386 22.22 18.43 29.82
C ARG A 386 22.34 17.88 31.25
N GLY A 387 23.17 16.85 31.49
CA GLY A 387 23.29 16.17 32.78
C GLY A 387 22.06 15.34 33.16
N GLU A 388 21.22 15.02 32.18
CA GLU A 388 20.03 14.20 32.35
C GLU A 388 20.40 12.71 32.43
N ARG A 389 19.50 11.89 33.00
CA ARG A 389 19.73 10.45 33.08
C ARG A 389 19.60 9.82 31.69
N ALA A 390 20.73 9.45 31.10
CA ALA A 390 20.76 8.74 29.82
C ALA A 390 19.95 7.43 29.84
N PRO A 391 19.30 7.05 28.72
CA PRO A 391 18.61 5.76 28.59
C PRO A 391 19.52 4.58 28.88
N TRP A 392 18.98 3.47 29.37
CA TRP A 392 19.80 2.33 29.83
C TRP A 392 20.67 1.71 28.73
N TYR A 393 20.22 1.78 27.46
CA TYR A 393 20.93 1.24 26.31
C TYR A 393 22.14 2.08 25.88
N SER A 394 22.24 3.36 26.28
CA SER A 394 23.44 4.19 26.04
C SER A 394 24.69 3.60 26.69
N ARG A 395 24.52 2.76 27.73
CA ARG A 395 25.61 2.07 28.43
C ARG A 395 26.15 0.85 27.67
N ARG A 396 25.52 0.46 26.55
CA ARG A 396 25.93 -0.69 25.74
C ARG A 396 26.97 -0.35 24.68
N GLY A 397 27.38 0.92 24.56
CA GLY A 397 28.34 1.40 23.57
C GLY A 397 27.69 2.33 22.54
N ASP A 398 28.50 2.81 21.61
CA ASP A 398 28.05 3.71 20.55
C ASP A 398 27.08 3.02 19.59
N ILE A 399 26.11 3.79 19.09
CA ILE A 399 25.20 3.33 18.03
C ILE A 399 25.94 3.50 16.71
N SER A 400 26.53 2.40 16.24
CA SER A 400 27.29 2.36 15.00
C SER A 400 26.39 2.00 13.81
N ASN A 401 26.76 2.45 12.61
CA ASN A 401 26.07 2.07 11.38
C ASN A 401 26.16 0.55 11.16
N LEU A 402 25.12 0.03 10.51
CA LEU A 402 25.08 -1.35 10.05
C LEU A 402 25.52 -1.41 8.59
N GLN A 403 26.15 -2.51 8.19
CA GLN A 403 26.61 -2.70 6.82
C GLN A 403 25.63 -3.59 6.05
N LEU A 404 25.12 -3.08 4.92
CA LEU A 404 24.35 -3.88 3.98
C LEU A 404 25.29 -4.87 3.24
N VAL A 405 24.79 -6.06 2.96
CA VAL A 405 25.43 -7.04 2.06
C VAL A 405 24.42 -7.52 1.01
N ALA A 406 24.93 -8.00 -0.13
CA ALA A 406 24.11 -8.29 -1.29
C ALA A 406 23.19 -9.49 -1.09
N PHE A 407 21.88 -9.27 -1.17
CA PHE A 407 20.89 -10.34 -1.06
C PHE A 407 20.99 -11.35 -2.20
N SER A 408 21.29 -10.90 -3.42
CA SER A 408 21.47 -11.75 -4.60
C SER A 408 22.49 -12.86 -4.35
N THR A 409 23.61 -12.56 -3.71
CA THR A 409 24.64 -13.55 -3.37
C THR A 409 24.11 -14.63 -2.42
N TYR A 410 23.30 -14.27 -1.43
CA TYR A 410 22.63 -15.25 -0.55
C TYR A 410 21.57 -16.06 -1.29
N ARG A 411 20.80 -15.39 -2.16
CA ARG A 411 19.74 -16.00 -2.97
C ARG A 411 20.30 -17.07 -3.90
N ASP A 412 21.39 -16.74 -4.59
CA ASP A 412 22.00 -17.59 -5.61
C ASP A 412 22.83 -18.72 -4.98
N ALA A 413 23.38 -18.49 -3.79
CA ALA A 413 24.05 -19.53 -3.01
C ALA A 413 23.08 -20.47 -2.27
N PHE A 414 21.82 -20.09 -2.08
CA PHE A 414 20.87 -20.92 -1.32
C PHE A 414 20.43 -22.14 -2.12
N ILE A 415 20.76 -23.31 -1.60
CA ILE A 415 20.40 -24.60 -2.18
C ILE A 415 19.35 -25.29 -1.30
N GLU A 416 18.30 -25.77 -1.94
CA GLU A 416 17.22 -26.53 -1.31
C GLU A 416 17.68 -27.95 -0.99
N ARG A 417 17.40 -28.40 0.23
CA ARG A 417 17.93 -29.64 0.79
C ARG A 417 16.85 -30.36 1.58
N THR A 418 16.69 -31.65 1.30
CA THR A 418 15.80 -32.55 2.00
C THR A 418 16.50 -33.87 2.28
N GLN A 419 16.38 -34.39 3.50
CA GLN A 419 16.88 -35.71 3.85
C GLN A 419 16.04 -36.37 4.94
N ILE A 420 16.06 -37.70 4.98
CA ILE A 420 15.47 -38.48 6.07
C ILE A 420 16.53 -38.73 7.15
N VAL A 421 16.19 -38.45 8.40
CA VAL A 421 17.13 -38.48 9.53
C VAL A 421 16.80 -39.56 10.57
N ASP A 422 17.83 -40.03 11.27
CA ASP A 422 17.68 -40.96 12.40
C ASP A 422 17.14 -40.20 13.62
N GLU A 423 15.96 -40.61 14.10
CA GLU A 423 15.28 -40.01 15.25
C GLU A 423 16.12 -40.07 16.53
N ARG A 424 17.07 -40.99 16.65
CA ARG A 424 17.96 -41.14 17.81
C ARG A 424 19.06 -40.08 17.84
N LYS A 425 19.42 -39.54 16.68
CA LYS A 425 20.48 -38.53 16.55
C LYS A 425 19.91 -37.11 16.67
N VAL A 426 18.67 -36.90 16.23
CA VAL A 426 18.08 -35.55 16.07
C VAL A 426 17.15 -35.15 17.21
N LEU A 427 16.46 -36.11 17.84
CA LEU A 427 15.50 -35.82 18.90
C LEU A 427 16.05 -36.20 20.29
N ASP A 428 15.74 -35.38 21.29
CA ASP A 428 16.00 -35.73 22.69
C ASP A 428 15.12 -36.92 23.14
N LYS A 429 15.46 -37.51 24.29
CA LYS A 429 14.81 -38.75 24.77
C LYS A 429 13.29 -38.62 24.96
N GLU A 430 12.79 -37.47 25.42
CA GLU A 430 11.37 -37.27 25.69
C GLU A 430 10.61 -36.99 24.39
N THR A 431 11.10 -36.06 23.56
CA THR A 431 10.51 -35.78 22.25
C THR A 431 10.50 -37.02 21.37
N ARG A 432 11.58 -37.80 21.37
CA ARG A 432 11.65 -39.07 20.64
C ARG A 432 10.59 -40.06 21.09
N ARG A 433 10.31 -40.15 22.40
CA ARG A 433 9.24 -41.03 22.91
C ARG A 433 7.86 -40.60 22.39
N ALA A 434 7.57 -39.30 22.47
CA ALA A 434 6.32 -38.73 21.98
C ALA A 434 6.18 -38.94 20.46
N TRP A 435 7.27 -38.74 19.72
CA TRP A 435 7.35 -38.97 18.28
C TRP A 435 7.13 -40.43 17.90
N ILE A 436 7.74 -41.40 18.58
CA ILE A 436 7.53 -42.83 18.29
C ILE A 436 6.04 -43.20 18.41
N ALA A 437 5.37 -42.71 19.45
CA ALA A 437 3.94 -42.91 19.61
C ALA A 437 3.13 -42.20 18.51
N LEU A 438 3.52 -40.97 18.15
CA LEU A 438 2.83 -40.16 17.15
C LEU A 438 2.96 -40.76 15.76
N ARG A 439 4.19 -41.06 15.33
CA ARG A 439 4.52 -41.70 14.07
C ARG A 439 3.68 -42.95 13.86
N TRP A 440 3.53 -43.78 14.88
CA TRP A 440 2.65 -44.95 14.82
C TRP A 440 1.22 -44.56 14.47
N CYS A 441 0.61 -43.62 15.21
CA CYS A 441 -0.73 -43.14 14.92
C CYS A 441 -0.84 -42.50 13.53
N LEU A 442 0.17 -41.73 13.10
CA LEU A 442 0.18 -41.04 11.80
C LEU A 442 0.27 -42.02 10.62
N GLN A 443 1.05 -43.10 10.71
CA GLN A 443 1.11 -44.11 9.63
C GLN A 443 -0.26 -44.72 9.32
N HIS A 444 -1.02 -45.03 10.37
CA HIS A 444 -2.37 -45.55 10.22
C HIS A 444 -3.37 -44.46 9.81
N TYR A 445 -3.18 -43.23 10.29
CA TYR A 445 -4.01 -42.10 9.87
C TYR A 445 -3.80 -41.69 8.41
N ALA A 446 -2.56 -41.72 7.90
CA ALA A 446 -2.25 -41.46 6.51
C ALA A 446 -2.94 -42.48 5.60
N GLY A 447 -2.93 -43.76 5.98
CA GLY A 447 -3.71 -44.81 5.32
C GLY A 447 -5.22 -44.54 5.35
N ALA A 448 -5.73 -44.00 6.45
CA ALA A 448 -7.12 -43.57 6.56
C ALA A 448 -7.49 -42.44 5.60
N CYS A 449 -6.58 -41.46 5.44
CA CYS A 449 -6.74 -40.34 4.53
C CYS A 449 -6.75 -40.81 3.07
N ALA A 450 -5.89 -41.76 2.71
CA ALA A 450 -5.73 -42.33 1.37
C ALA A 450 -6.89 -43.22 0.87
N GLY A 451 -8.01 -43.26 1.62
CA GLY A 451 -9.27 -43.90 1.20
C GLY A 451 -9.54 -45.27 1.83
N ALA A 452 -9.16 -45.47 3.09
CA ALA A 452 -9.50 -46.68 3.85
C ALA A 452 -11.01 -46.99 3.85
N ASN A 453 -11.34 -48.27 3.65
CA ASN A 453 -12.71 -48.77 3.78
C ASN A 453 -13.22 -48.62 5.22
N ARG A 454 -14.54 -48.60 5.42
CA ARG A 454 -15.14 -48.70 6.77
C ARG A 454 -15.76 -50.07 6.97
N TYR A 455 -15.56 -50.66 8.13
CA TYR A 455 -16.28 -51.85 8.58
C TYR A 455 -17.77 -51.51 8.78
N ARG A 456 -18.63 -52.55 8.87
CA ARG A 456 -20.09 -52.39 9.02
C ARG A 456 -20.52 -51.65 10.28
N ASP A 457 -19.66 -51.60 11.29
CA ASP A 457 -19.86 -50.86 12.55
C ASP A 457 -19.41 -49.39 12.47
N GLY A 458 -18.95 -48.94 11.29
CA GLY A 458 -18.47 -47.59 11.05
C GLY A 458 -17.00 -47.36 11.40
N THR A 459 -16.31 -48.35 11.95
CA THR A 459 -14.87 -48.28 12.25
C THR A 459 -14.04 -48.33 10.96
N LEU A 460 -12.86 -47.72 10.98
CA LEU A 460 -12.08 -47.47 9.77
C LEU A 460 -11.00 -48.56 9.57
N CYS A 461 -10.94 -49.16 8.38
CA CYS A 461 -10.00 -50.21 7.98
C CYS A 461 -8.72 -49.59 7.39
N TYR A 462 -7.85 -49.10 8.27
CA TYR A 462 -6.63 -48.36 7.89
C TYR A 462 -5.41 -49.26 7.59
N ASP A 463 -5.56 -50.58 7.57
CA ASP A 463 -4.43 -51.51 7.44
C ASP A 463 -4.07 -51.87 6.00
N GLU A 464 -4.91 -51.51 5.03
CA GLU A 464 -4.77 -51.91 3.62
C GLU A 464 -3.77 -51.05 2.82
N LYS A 465 -3.60 -49.77 3.19
CA LYS A 465 -2.68 -48.82 2.54
C LYS A 465 -1.89 -48.08 3.63
N ARG A 466 -0.64 -48.46 3.88
CA ARG A 466 0.20 -47.83 4.91
C ARG A 466 1.34 -47.06 4.27
N LEU A 467 1.39 -45.75 4.51
CA LEU A 467 2.57 -44.91 4.23
C LEU A 467 3.52 -44.95 5.42
N HIS A 468 4.83 -45.05 5.16
CA HIS A 468 5.84 -44.92 6.20
C HIS A 468 5.97 -43.45 6.60
N VAL A 469 5.62 -43.12 7.84
CA VAL A 469 5.82 -41.77 8.37
C VAL A 469 7.22 -41.69 8.96
N LEU A 470 8.06 -40.82 8.42
CA LEU A 470 9.48 -40.70 8.72
C LEU A 470 9.81 -39.32 9.27
N LEU A 471 10.93 -39.21 9.96
CA LEU A 471 11.46 -37.93 10.43
C LEU A 471 12.40 -37.39 9.35
N GLY A 472 12.10 -36.20 8.86
CA GLY A 472 12.91 -35.49 7.87
C GLY A 472 13.67 -34.32 8.46
N GLU A 473 14.62 -33.81 7.69
CA GLU A 473 15.23 -32.49 7.85
C GLU A 473 15.19 -31.78 6.49
N SER A 474 14.58 -30.60 6.45
CA SER A 474 14.46 -29.79 5.23
C SER A 474 14.57 -28.30 5.54
N ASN A 475 15.16 -27.54 4.60
CA ASN A 475 15.24 -26.08 4.67
C ASN A 475 14.14 -25.34 3.86
N ASN A 476 13.33 -26.07 3.09
CA ASN A 476 12.31 -25.51 2.20
C ASN A 476 10.89 -26.06 2.45
N ALA A 477 10.76 -27.25 3.03
CA ALA A 477 9.50 -27.97 3.18
C ALA A 477 9.24 -28.38 4.64
N GLU A 478 7.99 -28.25 5.07
CA GLU A 478 7.55 -28.68 6.40
C GLU A 478 7.21 -30.17 6.47
N ALA A 479 6.78 -30.72 5.34
CA ALA A 479 6.53 -32.13 5.11
C ALA A 479 6.69 -32.42 3.60
N TRP A 480 6.94 -33.68 3.26
CA TRP A 480 6.98 -34.13 1.87
C TRP A 480 6.71 -35.63 1.76
N THR A 481 6.33 -36.10 0.58
CA THR A 481 5.95 -37.49 0.32
C THR A 481 6.32 -37.88 -1.11
N ASP A 482 6.57 -39.16 -1.35
CA ASP A 482 6.65 -39.69 -2.72
C ASP A 482 5.27 -40.10 -3.28
N GLY A 483 4.21 -39.88 -2.50
CA GLY A 483 2.82 -40.17 -2.84
C GLY A 483 2.44 -41.65 -2.69
N GLU A 484 3.40 -42.55 -2.46
CA GLU A 484 3.16 -44.00 -2.53
C GLU A 484 3.74 -44.78 -1.35
N THR A 485 4.97 -44.48 -0.92
CA THR A 485 5.73 -45.32 0.03
C THR A 485 6.01 -44.63 1.36
N TYR A 486 6.29 -43.32 1.37
CA TYR A 486 6.65 -42.61 2.59
C TYR A 486 6.13 -41.17 2.64
N LEU A 487 6.03 -40.66 3.86
CA LEU A 487 5.75 -39.27 4.17
C LEU A 487 6.73 -38.83 5.26
N ALA A 488 7.50 -37.78 5.01
CA ALA A 488 8.44 -37.19 5.95
C ALA A 488 7.86 -35.93 6.58
N ILE A 489 8.09 -35.76 7.89
CA ILE A 489 7.77 -34.52 8.62
C ILE A 489 9.08 -33.91 9.11
N ASP A 490 9.26 -32.61 8.88
CA ASP A 490 10.47 -31.91 9.29
C ASP A 490 10.69 -31.93 10.82
N CYS A 491 11.94 -32.15 11.22
CA CYS A 491 12.32 -32.32 12.62
C CYS A 491 12.12 -31.05 13.46
N ALA A 492 12.20 -29.85 12.87
CA ALA A 492 11.96 -28.59 13.58
C ALA A 492 10.50 -28.53 14.06
N ILE A 493 9.57 -29.09 13.28
CA ILE A 493 8.16 -29.21 13.64
C ILE A 493 7.98 -30.19 14.80
N VAL A 494 8.57 -31.37 14.68
CA VAL A 494 8.45 -32.44 15.70
C VAL A 494 9.03 -32.01 17.04
N LYS A 495 10.12 -31.23 17.06
CA LYS A 495 10.72 -30.68 18.28
C LYS A 495 9.75 -29.80 19.09
N ARG A 496 8.76 -29.16 18.44
CA ARG A 496 7.73 -28.34 19.10
C ARG A 496 6.76 -29.14 20.00
N ILE A 497 6.71 -30.47 19.86
CA ILE A 497 5.86 -31.34 20.71
C ILE A 497 6.22 -31.19 22.20
N SER A 498 7.50 -30.96 22.50
CA SER A 498 8.00 -30.79 23.88
C SER A 498 7.39 -29.57 24.60
N SER A 499 7.14 -28.47 23.88
CA SER A 499 6.61 -27.22 24.44
C SER A 499 5.10 -27.07 24.26
N LYS A 500 4.58 -27.46 23.09
CA LYS A 500 3.19 -27.26 22.67
C LYS A 500 2.61 -28.56 22.07
N PRO A 501 2.36 -29.61 22.87
CA PRO A 501 2.07 -30.95 22.37
C PRO A 501 0.81 -31.04 21.51
N LEU A 502 -0.35 -30.59 21.99
CA LEU A 502 -1.60 -30.71 21.21
C LEU A 502 -1.66 -29.79 19.99
N GLU A 503 -1.18 -28.55 20.12
CA GLU A 503 -1.11 -27.59 19.01
C GLU A 503 -0.23 -28.15 17.88
N THR A 504 0.96 -28.65 18.23
CA THR A 504 1.89 -29.25 17.26
C THR A 504 1.34 -30.52 16.65
N VAL A 505 0.74 -31.41 17.45
CA VAL A 505 0.18 -32.65 16.94
C VAL A 505 -1.00 -32.38 16.00
N ALA A 506 -1.92 -31.48 16.36
CA ALA A 506 -3.02 -31.08 15.47
C ALA A 506 -2.49 -30.54 14.14
N TYR A 507 -1.43 -29.73 14.19
CA TYR A 507 -0.74 -29.21 13.01
C TYR A 507 -0.17 -30.33 12.14
N ILE A 508 0.57 -31.28 12.73
CA ILE A 508 1.15 -32.42 11.99
C ILE A 508 0.05 -33.29 11.36
N PHE A 509 -1.09 -33.49 12.00
CA PHE A 509 -2.22 -34.19 11.37
C PHE A 509 -2.74 -33.46 10.13
N GLY A 510 -2.78 -32.11 10.16
CA GLY A 510 -3.10 -31.29 8.99
C GLY A 510 -2.06 -31.42 7.88
N LEU A 511 -0.76 -31.44 8.22
CA LEU A 511 0.30 -31.73 7.24
C LEU A 511 0.12 -33.11 6.60
N VAL A 512 -0.23 -34.14 7.37
CA VAL A 512 -0.49 -35.47 6.80
C VAL A 512 -1.69 -35.46 5.84
N GLU A 513 -2.74 -34.71 6.14
CA GLU A 513 -3.87 -34.53 5.21
C GLU A 513 -3.44 -33.81 3.92
N HIS A 514 -2.56 -32.80 4.02
CA HIS A 514 -1.99 -32.07 2.89
C HIS A 514 -1.15 -33.01 2.01
N GLU A 515 -0.17 -33.70 2.60
CA GLU A 515 0.72 -34.59 1.86
C GLU A 515 -0.04 -35.73 1.18
N VAL A 516 -1.06 -36.31 1.83
CA VAL A 516 -1.88 -37.37 1.22
C VAL A 516 -2.78 -36.84 0.09
N ALA A 517 -3.04 -35.53 0.02
CA ALA A 517 -3.79 -34.93 -1.09
C ALA A 517 -2.97 -34.82 -2.39
N HIS A 518 -1.64 -34.90 -2.31
CA HIS A 518 -0.75 -35.00 -3.47
C HIS A 518 -0.94 -36.33 -4.19
N LYS A 519 -0.89 -36.31 -5.53
CA LYS A 519 -0.91 -37.51 -6.37
C LYS A 519 0.47 -37.65 -7.03
N GLY A 520 1.42 -38.22 -6.29
CA GLY A 520 2.82 -38.35 -6.69
C GLY A 520 3.76 -37.66 -5.72
N ASP A 521 4.99 -37.43 -6.17
CA ASP A 521 6.02 -36.76 -5.38
C ASP A 521 5.65 -35.30 -5.12
N SER A 522 5.59 -34.91 -3.85
CA SER A 522 5.18 -33.57 -3.43
C SER A 522 6.28 -32.53 -3.61
N ILE A 523 7.54 -32.94 -3.82
CA ILE A 523 8.67 -32.00 -3.98
C ILE A 523 8.58 -31.23 -5.30
N ASP A 524 8.07 -31.87 -6.36
CA ASP A 524 7.99 -31.30 -7.71
C ASP A 524 6.56 -30.92 -8.15
N CYS A 525 5.56 -31.01 -7.26
CA CYS A 525 4.14 -30.80 -7.60
C CYS A 525 3.55 -29.51 -7.02
N GLY A 526 2.95 -28.68 -7.89
CA GLY A 526 2.18 -27.50 -7.49
C GLY A 526 0.77 -27.80 -6.97
N HIS A 527 0.09 -26.78 -6.44
CA HIS A 527 -1.29 -26.89 -5.93
C HIS A 527 -2.32 -26.41 -6.97
N ASP A 528 -2.83 -27.34 -7.77
CA ASP A 528 -3.93 -27.07 -8.71
C ASP A 528 -5.32 -27.09 -8.01
N GLU A 529 -6.38 -26.71 -8.72
CA GLU A 529 -7.75 -26.74 -8.20
C GLU A 529 -8.13 -28.16 -7.73
N ALA A 530 -7.69 -29.19 -8.46
CA ALA A 530 -7.95 -30.57 -8.11
C ALA A 530 -7.27 -30.98 -6.79
N PHE A 531 -6.08 -30.47 -6.50
CA PHE A 531 -5.39 -30.64 -5.21
C PHE A 531 -6.20 -29.98 -4.08
N TYR A 532 -6.58 -28.71 -4.25
CA TYR A 532 -7.33 -27.99 -3.22
C TYR A 532 -8.67 -28.68 -2.89
N GLN A 533 -9.38 -29.17 -3.90
CA GLN A 533 -10.60 -29.93 -3.70
C GLN A 533 -10.35 -31.23 -2.92
N ARG A 534 -9.30 -31.99 -3.26
CA ARG A 534 -8.94 -33.22 -2.54
C ARG A 534 -8.56 -32.94 -1.09
N TYR A 535 -7.73 -31.93 -0.86
CA TYR A 535 -7.31 -31.54 0.49
C TYR A 535 -8.52 -31.13 1.33
N HIS A 536 -9.39 -30.27 0.79
CA HIS A 536 -10.64 -29.86 1.43
C HIS A 536 -11.51 -31.06 1.81
N ASP A 537 -11.73 -31.99 0.87
CA ASP A 537 -12.58 -33.17 1.09
C ASP A 537 -11.98 -34.13 2.12
N ILE A 538 -10.66 -34.32 2.11
CA ILE A 538 -9.94 -35.09 3.13
C ILE A 538 -10.12 -34.43 4.51
N SER A 539 -9.84 -33.13 4.64
CA SER A 539 -9.92 -32.41 5.91
C SER A 539 -11.31 -32.43 6.53
N LEU A 540 -12.37 -32.27 5.73
CA LEU A 540 -13.75 -32.36 6.22
C LEU A 540 -14.11 -33.80 6.63
N ARG A 541 -13.83 -34.78 5.77
CA ARG A 541 -14.16 -36.19 6.01
C ARG A 541 -13.42 -36.75 7.22
N MET A 542 -12.16 -36.33 7.43
CA MET A 542 -11.28 -36.87 8.45
C MET A 542 -11.30 -36.10 9.77
N ALA A 543 -11.97 -34.94 9.86
CA ALA A 543 -12.03 -34.13 11.08
C ALA A 543 -12.43 -34.92 12.37
N PRO A 544 -13.44 -35.81 12.36
CA PRO A 544 -13.77 -36.63 13.54
C PRO A 544 -12.69 -37.67 13.86
N GLU A 545 -12.11 -38.29 12.82
CA GLU A 545 -11.07 -39.31 13.00
C GLU A 545 -9.76 -38.67 13.48
N ARG A 546 -9.43 -37.46 13.02
CA ARG A 546 -8.28 -36.67 13.50
C ARG A 546 -8.31 -36.56 15.02
N GLN A 547 -9.45 -36.15 15.60
CA GLN A 547 -9.59 -36.05 17.06
C GLN A 547 -9.42 -37.40 17.77
N ARG A 548 -9.95 -38.50 17.20
CA ARG A 548 -9.78 -39.84 17.75
C ARG A 548 -8.32 -40.30 17.70
N PHE A 549 -7.62 -40.09 16.60
CA PHE A 549 -6.21 -40.45 16.45
C PHE A 549 -5.30 -39.60 17.35
N MET A 550 -5.60 -38.32 17.52
CA MET A 550 -4.93 -37.47 18.52
C MET A 550 -5.11 -38.01 19.94
N HIS A 551 -6.31 -38.46 20.31
CA HIS A 551 -6.55 -39.08 21.61
C HIS A 551 -5.84 -40.43 21.77
N LYS A 552 -5.84 -41.28 20.73
CA LYS A 552 -5.06 -42.54 20.71
C LYS A 552 -3.56 -42.28 20.89
N TRP A 553 -3.01 -41.26 20.23
CA TRP A 553 -1.63 -40.83 20.43
C TRP A 553 -1.37 -40.42 21.89
N LEU A 554 -2.24 -39.58 22.44
CA LEU A 554 -2.10 -39.07 23.79
C LEU A 554 -2.13 -40.20 24.84
N MET A 555 -3.04 -41.15 24.66
CA MET A 555 -3.12 -42.37 25.47
C MET A 555 -1.85 -43.20 25.35
N LYS A 556 -1.39 -43.50 24.12
CA LYS A 556 -0.17 -44.29 23.89
C LYS A 556 1.07 -43.64 24.50
N TYR A 557 1.25 -42.33 24.31
CA TYR A 557 2.39 -41.59 24.83
C TYR A 557 2.40 -41.59 26.37
N THR A 558 1.28 -41.25 26.99
CA THR A 558 1.19 -41.16 28.45
C THR A 558 1.27 -42.53 29.14
N MET A 559 0.62 -43.57 28.59
CA MET A 559 0.75 -44.94 29.08
C MET A 559 2.19 -45.46 28.99
N SER A 560 2.92 -45.09 27.93
CA SER A 560 4.34 -45.41 27.81
C SER A 560 5.14 -44.83 28.99
N MET A 561 4.85 -43.60 29.44
CA MET A 561 5.49 -43.00 30.61
C MET A 561 5.10 -43.70 31.92
N GLU A 562 3.81 -44.03 32.08
CA GLU A 562 3.27 -44.72 33.26
C GLU A 562 3.91 -46.10 33.44
N ASN A 563 4.09 -46.85 32.35
CA ASN A 563 4.74 -48.17 32.35
C ASN A 563 6.24 -48.13 32.72
N GLU A 564 6.90 -46.98 32.60
CA GLU A 564 8.28 -46.78 33.07
C GLU A 564 8.37 -46.34 34.55
N GLY A 565 7.25 -46.36 35.28
CA GLY A 565 7.19 -45.93 36.69
C GLY A 565 7.37 -44.41 36.88
N LYS A 566 7.30 -43.62 35.79
CA LYS A 566 7.30 -42.16 35.88
C LYS A 566 5.89 -41.68 36.21
N LYS A 567 5.77 -40.76 37.18
CA LYS A 567 4.50 -40.04 37.39
C LYS A 567 4.22 -39.23 36.13
N ALA A 568 3.15 -39.57 35.41
CA ALA A 568 2.73 -38.79 34.25
C ALA A 568 2.36 -37.37 34.72
N ARG A 569 3.17 -36.39 34.29
CA ARG A 569 3.08 -34.96 34.62
C ARG A 569 3.44 -34.19 33.35
N GLY A 570 2.96 -32.95 33.22
CA GLY A 570 3.23 -32.09 32.07
C GLY A 570 1.99 -31.82 31.20
N HIS A 571 2.15 -30.98 30.17
CA HIS A 571 1.03 -30.50 29.35
C HIS A 571 0.23 -31.63 28.70
N ALA A 572 0.89 -32.61 28.09
CA ALA A 572 0.21 -33.75 27.45
C ALA A 572 -0.64 -34.59 28.42
N TRP A 573 -0.19 -34.78 29.68
CA TRP A 573 -0.97 -35.50 30.67
C TRP A 573 -2.18 -34.70 31.17
N ASN A 574 -2.01 -33.39 31.39
CA ASN A 574 -3.11 -32.50 31.77
C ASN A 574 -4.23 -32.54 30.73
N GLU A 575 -3.87 -32.51 29.45
CA GLU A 575 -4.82 -32.60 28.35
C GLU A 575 -5.57 -33.93 28.33
N ARG A 576 -4.87 -35.07 28.52
CA ARG A 576 -5.52 -36.40 28.63
C ARG A 576 -6.55 -36.40 29.74
N TRP A 577 -6.16 -35.90 30.91
CA TRP A 577 -7.03 -35.85 32.07
C TRP A 577 -8.28 -34.98 31.85
N LEU A 578 -8.16 -33.87 31.12
CA LEU A 578 -9.31 -33.02 30.75
C LEU A 578 -10.29 -33.76 29.83
N VAL A 579 -9.80 -34.48 28.82
CA VAL A 579 -10.64 -35.28 27.93
C VAL A 579 -11.35 -36.41 28.70
N ASP A 580 -10.62 -37.15 29.52
CA ASP A 580 -11.16 -38.26 30.32
C ASP A 580 -12.22 -37.75 31.33
N ARG A 581 -11.97 -36.58 31.95
CA ARG A 581 -12.91 -35.93 32.87
C ARG A 581 -14.17 -35.46 32.17
N ALA A 582 -14.05 -34.88 30.97
CA ALA A 582 -15.20 -34.46 30.17
C ALA A 582 -16.05 -35.67 29.73
N GLY A 583 -15.41 -36.76 29.29
CA GLY A 583 -16.07 -38.03 28.98
C GLY A 583 -16.82 -38.60 30.18
N SER A 584 -16.14 -38.71 31.32
CA SER A 584 -16.73 -39.18 32.59
C SER A 584 -17.93 -38.34 33.04
N GLY A 585 -17.86 -37.01 32.86
CA GLY A 585 -18.95 -36.10 33.19
C GLY A 585 -20.19 -36.30 32.32
N ARG A 586 -20.02 -36.63 31.03
CA ARG A 586 -21.12 -36.94 30.11
C ARG A 586 -21.79 -38.26 30.43
N VAL A 587 -21.00 -39.30 30.71
CA VAL A 587 -21.51 -40.62 31.10
C VAL A 587 -22.34 -40.52 32.38
N LYS A 588 -21.89 -39.74 33.38
CA LYS A 588 -22.66 -39.45 34.59
C LYS A 588 -24.00 -38.74 34.34
N ARG A 589 -24.17 -38.12 33.16
CA ARG A 589 -25.41 -37.45 32.73
C ARG A 589 -26.22 -38.30 31.73
N GLY A 590 -25.89 -39.58 31.56
CA GLY A 590 -26.59 -40.49 30.62
C GLY A 590 -26.27 -40.24 29.14
N LEU A 591 -25.22 -39.48 28.83
CA LEU A 591 -24.77 -39.21 27.46
C LEU A 591 -23.55 -40.06 27.13
N SER A 592 -23.40 -40.44 25.86
CA SER A 592 -22.17 -41.08 25.37
C SER A 592 -20.95 -40.17 25.59
N PRO A 593 -19.77 -40.73 25.90
CA PRO A 593 -18.54 -39.95 26.06
C PRO A 593 -18.17 -39.24 24.74
N VAL A 594 -17.35 -38.19 24.82
CA VAL A 594 -16.93 -37.43 23.63
C VAL A 594 -16.09 -38.29 22.68
N ILE A 595 -15.22 -39.12 23.26
CA ILE A 595 -14.40 -40.12 22.56
C ILE A 595 -14.60 -41.44 23.33
N GLU A 596 -14.73 -42.55 22.61
CA GLU A 596 -14.81 -43.90 23.19
C GLU A 596 -13.53 -44.27 23.95
N ASP A 597 -13.62 -45.24 24.87
CA ASP A 597 -12.43 -45.73 25.57
C ASP A 597 -11.51 -46.48 24.60
N VAL A 598 -10.35 -45.89 24.31
CA VAL A 598 -9.34 -46.44 23.40
C VAL A 598 -8.20 -47.15 24.12
N SER A 599 -8.26 -47.32 25.45
CA SER A 599 -7.15 -47.88 26.25
C SER A 599 -6.76 -49.31 25.85
N ALA A 600 -7.73 -50.11 25.39
CA ALA A 600 -7.52 -51.47 24.88
C ALA A 600 -7.32 -51.55 23.35
N HIS A 601 -7.32 -50.41 22.66
CA HIS A 601 -7.24 -50.38 21.21
C HIS A 601 -5.85 -50.85 20.73
N PRO A 602 -5.74 -51.68 19.67
CA PRO A 602 -4.45 -52.21 19.17
C PRO A 602 -3.38 -51.12 18.95
N LEU A 603 -3.74 -50.02 18.29
CA LEU A 603 -2.85 -48.85 18.13
C LEU A 603 -2.23 -48.32 19.43
N VAL A 604 -2.94 -48.41 20.57
CA VAL A 604 -2.46 -47.93 21.87
C VAL A 604 -1.55 -48.97 22.51
N ILE A 605 -1.96 -50.23 22.55
CA ILE A 605 -1.28 -51.29 23.31
C ILE A 605 -0.09 -51.94 22.57
N GLU A 606 -0.11 -52.00 21.24
CA GLU A 606 0.91 -52.71 20.47
C GLU A 606 2.27 -51.99 20.51
N PRO A 607 3.40 -52.72 20.53
CA PRO A 607 4.72 -52.13 20.44
C PRO A 607 4.92 -51.48 19.06
N VAL A 608 5.53 -50.30 19.04
CA VAL A 608 5.84 -49.60 17.78
C VAL A 608 7.09 -50.22 17.16
N PRO A 609 7.06 -50.63 15.87
CA PRO A 609 8.25 -51.12 15.18
C PRO A 609 9.41 -50.10 15.17
N GLY A 610 10.64 -50.60 15.23
CA GLY A 610 11.84 -49.76 15.09
C GLY A 610 11.93 -49.08 13.72
N GLN A 611 12.75 -48.03 13.60
CA GLN A 611 13.06 -47.44 12.28
C GLN A 611 13.70 -48.47 11.35
N ASN A 612 13.23 -48.51 10.11
CA ASN A 612 13.82 -49.34 9.06
C ASN A 612 15.00 -48.59 8.43
N MET A 613 16.21 -48.84 8.94
CA MET A 613 17.41 -48.13 8.46
C MET A 613 17.72 -48.39 6.98
N ALA A 614 17.36 -49.57 6.44
CA ALA A 614 17.54 -49.86 5.02
C ALA A 614 16.62 -49.01 4.14
N LEU A 615 15.36 -48.78 4.57
CA LEU A 615 14.43 -47.88 3.90
C LEU A 615 14.94 -46.43 3.94
N LEU A 616 15.44 -45.98 5.09
CA LEU A 616 16.04 -44.64 5.22
C LEU A 616 17.22 -44.44 4.25
N SER A 617 18.14 -45.41 4.19
CA SER A 617 19.28 -45.36 3.28
C SER A 617 18.86 -45.37 1.81
N MET A 618 17.83 -46.14 1.45
CA MET A 618 17.29 -46.17 0.09
C MET A 618 16.68 -44.81 -0.30
N ILE A 619 15.85 -44.22 0.57
CA ILE A 619 15.21 -42.93 0.29
C ILE A 619 16.28 -41.83 0.16
N ASN A 620 17.25 -41.77 1.08
CA ASN A 620 18.32 -40.78 1.01
C ASN A 620 19.20 -40.96 -0.24
N ALA A 621 19.49 -42.20 -0.65
CA ALA A 621 20.22 -42.46 -1.89
C ALA A 621 19.45 -41.90 -3.10
N ARG A 622 18.12 -42.12 -3.14
CA ARG A 622 17.25 -41.55 -4.19
C ARG A 622 17.23 -40.03 -4.15
N LEU A 623 17.14 -39.40 -2.97
CA LEU A 623 17.20 -37.95 -2.81
C LEU A 623 18.54 -37.36 -3.26
N VAL A 624 19.64 -38.10 -3.09
CA VAL A 624 20.95 -37.70 -3.64
C VAL A 624 20.98 -37.84 -5.16
N GLU A 625 20.46 -38.95 -5.71
CA GLU A 625 20.38 -39.18 -7.16
C GLU A 625 19.51 -38.13 -7.87
N THR A 626 18.43 -37.67 -7.25
CA THR A 626 17.57 -36.59 -7.80
C THR A 626 18.12 -35.18 -7.54
N GLY A 627 19.24 -35.05 -6.83
CA GLY A 627 19.83 -33.75 -6.50
C GLY A 627 19.11 -32.99 -5.37
N ALA A 628 18.20 -33.62 -4.65
CA ALA A 628 17.43 -33.03 -3.54
C ALA A 628 18.18 -33.00 -2.20
N CYS A 629 19.35 -33.64 -2.09
CA CYS A 629 20.21 -33.63 -0.89
C CYS A 629 21.67 -33.18 -1.16
N PRO A 630 21.92 -31.96 -1.67
CA PRO A 630 23.27 -31.43 -1.87
C PRO A 630 23.94 -30.96 -0.56
N GLU A 631 25.27 -30.81 -0.59
CA GLU A 631 26.02 -30.28 0.56
C GLU A 631 25.66 -28.80 0.84
N PRO A 632 25.70 -28.36 2.13
CA PRO A 632 25.51 -26.96 2.47
C PRO A 632 26.50 -26.04 1.74
N PRO A 633 26.06 -24.84 1.33
CA PRO A 633 26.98 -23.77 0.99
C PRO A 633 27.89 -23.43 2.18
N ASN A 634 29.13 -23.02 1.89
CA ASN A 634 29.99 -22.43 2.91
C ASN A 634 29.54 -20.98 3.16
N TRP A 635 28.70 -20.79 4.18
CA TRP A 635 28.13 -19.47 4.50
C TRP A 635 29.15 -18.40 4.86
N ASP A 636 30.35 -18.78 5.34
CA ASP A 636 31.41 -17.80 5.61
C ASP A 636 32.00 -17.23 4.32
N LEU A 637 32.16 -18.06 3.28
CA LEU A 637 32.57 -17.60 1.95
C LEU A 637 31.48 -16.78 1.27
N VAL A 638 30.22 -17.22 1.37
CA VAL A 638 29.07 -16.50 0.81
C VAL A 638 28.95 -15.10 1.42
N ARG A 639 29.17 -14.96 2.73
CA ARG A 639 29.11 -13.67 3.43
C ARG A 639 30.18 -12.71 2.94
N GLU A 640 31.42 -13.16 2.80
CA GLU A 640 32.50 -12.29 2.31
C GLU A 640 32.28 -11.91 0.84
N GLN A 641 31.78 -12.84 0.02
CA GLN A 641 31.43 -12.54 -1.36
C GLN A 641 30.28 -11.52 -1.44
N ALA A 642 29.23 -11.67 -0.62
CA ALA A 642 28.09 -10.77 -0.59
C ALA A 642 28.50 -9.33 -0.19
N ARG A 643 29.52 -9.20 0.66
CA ARG A 643 30.11 -7.90 1.02
C ARG A 643 30.81 -7.26 -0.17
N LEU A 644 31.60 -8.02 -0.93
CA LEU A 644 32.29 -7.54 -2.11
C LEU A 644 31.31 -7.17 -3.25
N ASP A 645 30.32 -8.03 -3.47
CA ASP A 645 29.28 -7.80 -4.48
C ASP A 645 28.47 -6.54 -4.13
N GLN A 646 28.11 -6.34 -2.86
CA GLN A 646 27.41 -5.13 -2.44
C GLN A 646 28.24 -3.88 -2.70
N VAL A 647 29.54 -3.90 -2.40
CA VAL A 647 30.43 -2.76 -2.69
C VAL A 647 30.51 -2.48 -4.18
N ALA A 648 30.56 -3.52 -5.02
CA ALA A 648 30.56 -3.34 -6.48
C ALA A 648 29.26 -2.69 -6.97
N VAL A 649 28.10 -3.22 -6.55
CA VAL A 649 26.77 -2.70 -6.93
C VAL A 649 26.57 -1.28 -6.42
N SER A 650 26.93 -0.99 -5.17
CA SER A 650 26.83 0.37 -4.61
C SER A 650 27.76 1.37 -5.33
N ASN A 651 28.94 0.94 -5.80
CA ASN A 651 29.84 1.82 -6.56
C ASN A 651 29.31 2.08 -7.98
N GLU A 652 28.76 1.08 -8.65
CA GLU A 652 28.15 1.21 -9.98
C GLU A 652 26.95 2.15 -9.93
N LEU A 653 26.00 1.93 -9.01
CA LEU A 653 24.83 2.78 -8.87
C LEU A 653 25.16 4.20 -8.41
N ARG A 654 26.17 4.39 -7.55
CA ARG A 654 26.66 5.75 -7.21
C ARG A 654 27.31 6.43 -8.40
N ALA A 655 28.06 5.70 -9.22
CA ALA A 655 28.64 6.25 -10.45
C ALA A 655 27.55 6.64 -11.45
N ASP A 656 26.49 5.84 -11.59
CA ASP A 656 25.35 6.15 -12.45
C ASP A 656 24.59 7.38 -11.95
N HIS A 657 24.32 7.47 -10.64
CA HIS A 657 23.70 8.65 -10.03
C HIS A 657 24.56 9.91 -10.21
N ASP A 658 25.87 9.81 -9.98
CA ASP A 658 26.81 10.92 -10.17
C ASP A 658 26.94 11.30 -11.66
N ALA A 659 26.86 10.33 -12.58
CA ALA A 659 26.86 10.56 -14.02
C ALA A 659 25.58 11.27 -14.47
N GLN A 660 24.40 10.85 -14.01
CA GLN A 660 23.14 11.54 -14.26
C GLN A 660 23.17 12.97 -13.73
N LYS A 661 23.73 13.17 -12.53
CA LYS A 661 23.91 14.50 -11.95
C LYS A 661 24.89 15.36 -12.76
N ALA A 662 25.96 14.77 -13.27
CA ALA A 662 26.93 15.46 -14.13
C ALA A 662 26.34 15.80 -15.50
N GLU A 663 25.55 14.91 -16.10
CA GLU A 663 24.81 15.12 -17.35
C GLU A 663 23.78 16.24 -17.17
N HIS A 664 23.00 16.23 -16.08
CA HIS A 664 22.09 17.33 -15.76
C HIS A 664 22.84 18.66 -15.60
N ALA A 665 24.00 18.66 -14.95
CA ALA A 665 24.83 19.86 -14.80
C ALA A 665 25.52 20.30 -16.11
N GLU A 666 25.81 19.40 -17.04
CA GLU A 666 26.29 19.71 -18.40
C GLU A 666 25.17 20.26 -19.27
N PHE A 667 23.98 19.67 -19.19
CA PHE A 667 22.77 20.17 -19.83
C PHE A 667 22.42 21.58 -19.34
N GLU A 668 22.43 21.82 -18.02
CA GLU A 668 22.24 23.16 -17.45
C GLU A 668 23.33 24.14 -17.93
N ARG A 669 24.60 23.72 -18.01
CA ARG A 669 25.68 24.58 -18.55
C ARG A 669 25.46 24.90 -20.03
N HIS A 670 25.06 23.91 -20.82
CA HIS A 670 24.78 24.08 -22.25
C HIS A 670 23.62 25.06 -22.47
N ILE A 671 22.52 24.89 -21.72
CA ILE A 671 21.37 25.82 -21.74
C ILE A 671 21.83 27.23 -21.37
N ASN A 672 22.58 27.39 -20.27
CA ASN A 672 23.11 28.70 -19.86
C ASN A 672 24.01 29.34 -20.92
N GLU A 673 24.86 28.57 -21.62
CA GLU A 673 25.68 29.07 -22.72
C GLU A 673 24.85 29.47 -23.94
N MET A 674 23.81 28.72 -24.30
CA MET A 674 22.90 29.06 -25.40
C MET A 674 22.19 30.40 -25.13
N PHE A 675 21.65 30.59 -23.93
CA PHE A 675 21.02 31.83 -23.51
C PHE A 675 22.01 33.02 -23.57
N LYS A 676 23.23 32.83 -23.05
CA LYS A 676 24.26 33.87 -23.07
C LYS A 676 24.75 34.22 -24.48
N ASN A 677 24.81 33.25 -25.40
CA ASN A 677 25.20 33.47 -26.79
C ASN A 677 24.10 34.10 -27.64
N ALA A 678 22.85 34.11 -27.17
CA ALA A 678 21.73 34.77 -27.81
C ALA A 678 21.69 36.27 -27.53
N GLU A 679 22.15 36.73 -26.35
CA GLU A 679 22.17 38.16 -25.98
C GLU A 679 22.74 39.09 -27.08
N PRO A 680 23.93 38.83 -27.68
CA PRO A 680 24.48 39.69 -28.73
C PRO A 680 23.68 39.63 -30.04
N GLN A 681 22.99 38.50 -30.30
CA GLN A 681 22.17 38.31 -31.49
C GLN A 681 20.88 39.13 -31.39
N ILE A 682 20.28 39.21 -30.20
CA ILE A 682 19.15 40.10 -29.92
C ILE A 682 19.56 41.56 -30.11
N ALA A 683 20.70 41.98 -29.54
CA ALA A 683 21.21 43.34 -29.74
C ALA A 683 21.42 43.68 -31.22
N THR A 684 21.94 42.73 -32.00
CA THR A 684 22.11 42.87 -33.45
C THR A 684 20.77 42.96 -34.18
N ALA A 685 19.79 42.11 -33.83
CA ALA A 685 18.46 42.10 -34.46
C ALA A 685 17.70 43.42 -34.25
N LEU A 686 17.85 44.02 -33.07
CA LEU A 686 17.24 45.31 -32.70
C LEU A 686 18.06 46.52 -33.14
N ASN A 687 19.30 46.31 -33.62
CA ASN A 687 20.25 47.37 -33.95
C ASN A 687 20.49 48.34 -32.78
N LEU A 688 20.69 47.79 -31.58
CA LEU A 688 20.95 48.51 -30.34
C LEU A 688 22.23 47.97 -29.67
N GLU A 689 22.90 48.80 -28.88
CA GLU A 689 23.94 48.33 -27.97
C GLU A 689 23.30 47.49 -26.86
N LEU A 690 23.94 46.38 -26.47
CA LEU A 690 23.38 45.45 -25.47
C LEU A 690 23.04 46.16 -24.13
N ALA A 691 23.89 47.12 -23.72
CA ALA A 691 23.68 47.90 -22.51
C ALA A 691 22.48 48.88 -22.57
N ALA A 692 21.94 49.13 -23.76
CA ALA A 692 20.76 49.96 -23.97
C ALA A 692 19.44 49.17 -23.87
N ILE A 693 19.51 47.83 -23.81
CA ILE A 693 18.35 46.94 -23.69
C ILE A 693 18.06 46.71 -22.20
N PRO A 694 16.84 46.99 -21.71
CA PRO A 694 16.46 46.70 -20.33
C PRO A 694 16.65 45.20 -20.01
N PRO A 695 17.17 44.82 -18.82
CA PRO A 695 17.43 43.42 -18.49
C PRO A 695 16.20 42.50 -18.59
N VAL A 696 15.02 43.02 -18.24
CA VAL A 696 13.75 42.27 -18.33
C VAL A 696 13.39 41.99 -19.79
N ALA A 697 13.55 42.99 -20.66
CA ALA A 697 13.33 42.84 -22.09
C ALA A 697 14.34 41.89 -22.73
N LEU A 698 15.61 42.00 -22.32
CA LEU A 698 16.67 41.13 -22.82
C LEU A 698 16.41 39.67 -22.45
N ASN A 699 16.05 39.39 -21.19
CA ASN A 699 15.76 38.02 -20.74
C ASN A 699 14.58 37.40 -21.49
N TYR A 700 13.50 38.15 -21.67
CA TYR A 700 12.33 37.68 -22.41
C TYR A 700 12.66 37.40 -23.88
N LEU A 701 13.32 38.34 -24.56
CA LEU A 701 13.65 38.19 -25.97
C LEU A 701 14.69 37.07 -26.22
N VAL A 702 15.61 36.87 -25.27
CA VAL A 702 16.51 35.72 -25.30
C VAL A 702 15.74 34.41 -25.14
N ASP A 703 14.74 34.36 -24.25
CA ASP A 703 13.88 33.18 -24.09
C ASP A 703 13.06 32.90 -25.36
N CYS A 704 12.40 33.91 -25.95
CA CYS A 704 11.68 33.76 -27.22
C CYS A 704 12.60 33.29 -28.35
N PHE A 705 13.84 33.77 -28.40
CA PHE A 705 14.80 33.39 -29.43
C PHE A 705 15.34 31.96 -29.25
N VAL A 706 15.67 31.58 -28.01
CA VAL A 706 16.30 30.29 -27.70
C VAL A 706 15.27 29.16 -27.57
N CYS A 707 14.18 29.40 -26.85
CA CYS A 707 13.15 28.40 -26.55
C CYS A 707 12.03 28.35 -27.59
N GLN A 708 11.65 29.50 -28.14
CA GLN A 708 10.50 29.61 -29.04
C GLN A 708 10.92 29.78 -30.52
N GLY A 709 12.22 29.88 -30.79
CA GLY A 709 12.79 29.93 -32.13
C GLY A 709 12.48 31.19 -32.92
N TYR A 710 12.21 32.31 -32.23
CA TYR A 710 11.87 33.58 -32.89
C TYR A 710 12.95 34.02 -33.87
N THR A 711 12.52 34.46 -35.04
CA THR A 711 13.39 35.06 -36.05
C THR A 711 13.75 36.50 -35.68
N PRO A 712 14.81 37.09 -36.28
CA PRO A 712 15.14 38.49 -36.04
C PRO A 712 14.01 39.50 -36.33
N ASP A 713 13.09 39.17 -37.24
CA ASP A 713 11.92 40.00 -37.53
C ASP A 713 10.85 39.91 -36.44
N GLU A 714 10.64 38.72 -35.88
CA GLU A 714 9.71 38.50 -34.74
C GLU A 714 10.26 39.11 -33.46
N ILE A 715 11.58 39.08 -33.24
CA ILE A 715 12.22 39.80 -32.12
C ILE A 715 12.03 41.30 -32.23
N ARG A 716 12.11 41.87 -33.44
CA ARG A 716 11.79 43.29 -33.68
C ARG A 716 10.32 43.59 -33.42
N ALA A 717 9.42 42.73 -33.87
CA ALA A 717 7.99 42.87 -33.60
C ALA A 717 7.71 42.83 -32.09
N ALA A 718 8.25 41.83 -31.37
CA ALA A 718 8.12 41.71 -29.92
C ALA A 718 8.70 42.94 -29.18
N TRP A 719 9.77 43.53 -29.71
CA TRP A 719 10.36 44.77 -29.21
C TRP A 719 9.48 46.00 -29.40
N ASP A 720 8.88 46.14 -30.57
CA ASP A 720 7.98 47.25 -30.88
C ASP A 720 6.68 47.17 -30.05
N HIS A 721 6.20 45.95 -29.77
CA HIS A 721 5.00 45.70 -28.96
C HIS A 721 5.27 45.61 -27.45
N LYS A 722 6.55 45.59 -27.03
CA LYS A 722 7.01 45.47 -25.63
C LYS A 722 6.41 44.27 -24.91
N GLU A 723 6.50 43.11 -25.53
CA GLU A 723 5.83 41.88 -25.06
C GLU A 723 6.30 41.44 -23.66
N TRP A 724 7.53 41.77 -23.25
CA TRP A 724 8.05 41.50 -21.89
C TRP A 724 7.42 42.35 -20.78
N ASP A 725 6.69 43.42 -21.11
CA ASP A 725 5.92 44.18 -20.11
C ASP A 725 4.62 43.42 -19.74
N TYR A 726 4.27 42.35 -20.45
CA TYR A 726 3.13 41.46 -20.15
C TYR A 726 3.53 40.19 -19.35
N ASP A 727 4.79 39.75 -19.39
CA ASP A 727 5.29 38.52 -18.73
C ASP A 727 6.09 38.78 -17.44
N ALA A 728 5.45 39.43 -16.47
CA ALA A 728 5.99 39.59 -15.12
C ALA A 728 5.26 38.71 -14.09
N TYR A 729 5.44 37.38 -14.13
CA TYR A 729 5.32 36.51 -12.94
C TYR A 729 6.43 35.44 -12.95
N PRO A 730 6.92 35.03 -11.76
CA PRO A 730 8.14 34.24 -11.63
C PRO A 730 7.90 32.78 -11.99
N ASP A 731 8.86 32.26 -12.74
CA ASP A 731 9.08 30.87 -13.06
C ASP A 731 9.12 30.01 -11.79
N ASN A 732 8.05 29.25 -11.56
CA ASN A 732 7.91 28.25 -10.51
C ASN A 732 7.41 26.98 -11.19
N HIS A 733 8.17 26.46 -12.15
CA HIS A 733 8.01 25.10 -12.65
C HIS A 733 8.47 24.10 -11.57
N GLU A 734 7.68 23.92 -10.51
CA GLU A 734 7.60 22.61 -9.87
C GLU A 734 6.86 21.70 -10.86
N TYR A 735 7.55 20.72 -11.43
CA TYR A 735 6.91 19.61 -12.11
C TYR A 735 5.84 19.04 -11.17
N PRO A 736 4.55 19.03 -11.53
CA PRO A 736 3.57 18.34 -10.73
C PRO A 736 3.95 16.86 -10.75
N GLU A 737 4.30 16.31 -9.58
CA GLU A 737 4.19 14.88 -9.35
C GLU A 737 2.77 14.49 -9.73
N GLN A 738 2.61 13.89 -10.91
CA GLN A 738 1.35 13.31 -11.31
C GLN A 738 1.03 12.24 -10.27
N GLU A 739 -0.07 12.41 -9.54
CA GLU A 739 -0.73 11.29 -8.87
C GLU A 739 -1.10 10.28 -9.95
N ILE A 740 -0.20 9.31 -10.18
CA ILE A 740 -0.48 8.15 -11.00
C ILE A 740 -1.53 7.35 -10.24
N ASN A 741 -2.79 7.50 -10.64
CA ASN A 741 -3.85 6.59 -10.24
C ASN A 741 -3.74 5.33 -11.13
N PRO A 742 -3.26 4.19 -10.60
CA PRO A 742 -3.01 2.99 -11.42
C PRO A 742 -4.30 2.38 -11.99
N GLU A 743 -5.45 2.70 -11.42
CA GLU A 743 -6.76 2.20 -11.88
C GLU A 743 -7.32 3.02 -13.05
N LEU A 744 -6.84 4.24 -13.29
CA LEU A 744 -7.38 5.10 -14.37
C LEU A 744 -6.74 4.87 -15.75
N TYR A 745 -5.55 4.27 -15.79
CA TYR A 745 -4.84 3.92 -17.03
C TYR A 745 -5.32 2.59 -17.66
N ALA A 746 -6.12 1.80 -16.95
CA ALA A 746 -6.61 0.52 -17.49
C ALA A 746 -7.83 0.68 -18.43
N ASP A 747 -8.64 1.73 -18.25
CA ASP A 747 -9.93 1.89 -18.94
C ASP A 747 -9.92 2.92 -20.09
N THR A 748 -8.95 3.83 -20.15
CA THR A 748 -8.93 4.90 -21.19
C THR A 748 -8.43 4.45 -22.56
N GLU A 749 -7.69 3.34 -22.65
CA GLU A 749 -7.31 2.75 -23.94
C GLU A 749 -8.42 1.90 -24.60
N MET A 750 -9.58 1.72 -23.94
CA MET A 750 -10.61 0.80 -24.41
C MET A 750 -11.52 1.34 -25.54
N GLU A 751 -11.62 2.65 -25.78
CA GLU A 751 -12.70 3.18 -26.65
C GLU A 751 -12.28 3.85 -27.96
N ASN A 752 -11.00 4.16 -28.20
CA ASN A 752 -10.59 4.97 -29.36
C ASN A 752 -9.59 4.32 -30.35
N ALA A 753 -9.29 3.03 -30.23
CA ALA A 753 -8.42 2.36 -31.20
C ALA A 753 -9.23 1.69 -32.31
N GLU A 754 -9.30 2.33 -33.48
CA GLU A 754 -9.70 1.69 -34.74
C GLU A 754 -8.87 0.40 -34.95
N PRO A 755 -9.46 -0.74 -35.36
CA PRO A 755 -8.79 -2.05 -35.43
C PRO A 755 -7.51 -2.06 -36.30
N SER A 756 -7.37 -1.12 -37.24
CA SER A 756 -6.22 -1.02 -38.13
C SER A 756 -5.07 -0.15 -37.60
N ALA A 757 -5.29 0.66 -36.57
CA ALA A 757 -4.35 1.71 -36.14
C ALA A 757 -3.21 1.21 -35.24
N ALA A 758 -3.26 -0.04 -34.77
CA ALA A 758 -2.29 -0.57 -33.80
C ALA A 758 -1.37 -1.69 -34.34
N LEU A 759 -1.54 -2.10 -35.61
CA LEU A 759 -0.70 -3.14 -36.24
C LEU A 759 0.78 -2.75 -36.35
N TRP A 760 1.10 -1.44 -36.35
CA TRP A 760 2.49 -0.98 -36.37
C TRP A 760 3.28 -1.38 -35.11
N ARG A 761 2.60 -1.64 -33.98
CA ARG A 761 3.21 -2.07 -32.71
C ARG A 761 3.61 -3.55 -32.68
N VAL A 762 3.04 -4.37 -33.57
CA VAL A 762 3.42 -5.77 -33.76
C VAL A 762 4.54 -5.85 -34.80
N ASP A 763 5.60 -6.61 -34.50
CA ASP A 763 6.67 -6.90 -35.46
C ASP A 763 6.11 -7.46 -36.78
N GLU A 764 6.69 -7.05 -37.91
CA GLU A 764 6.14 -7.29 -39.25
C GLU A 764 5.96 -8.80 -39.58
N ASP A 765 6.81 -9.67 -39.01
CA ASP A 765 6.75 -11.13 -39.15
C ASP A 765 5.60 -11.79 -38.37
N CYS A 766 5.03 -11.09 -37.38
CA CYS A 766 3.99 -11.58 -36.48
C CYS A 766 2.59 -11.04 -36.80
N ARG A 767 2.48 -10.00 -37.63
CA ARG A 767 1.19 -9.38 -37.99
C ARG A 767 0.21 -10.35 -38.64
N GLN A 768 0.71 -11.33 -39.40
CA GLN A 768 -0.09 -12.38 -40.04
C GLN A 768 -0.82 -13.30 -39.05
N TYR A 769 -0.42 -13.32 -37.77
CA TYR A 769 -1.02 -14.14 -36.72
C TYR A 769 -2.09 -13.40 -35.90
N VAL A 770 -2.31 -12.11 -36.18
CA VAL A 770 -3.38 -11.29 -35.59
C VAL A 770 -4.69 -11.57 -36.32
N LYS A 771 -5.77 -11.87 -35.58
CA LYS A 771 -7.08 -12.16 -36.17
C LYS A 771 -7.88 -10.88 -36.40
N ASP A 772 -8.77 -10.89 -37.39
CA ASP A 772 -9.65 -9.76 -37.67
C ASP A 772 -10.48 -9.36 -36.44
N GLY A 773 -10.37 -8.09 -36.04
CA GLY A 773 -11.07 -7.52 -34.88
C GLY A 773 -10.29 -7.56 -33.56
N GLU A 774 -9.07 -8.10 -33.52
CA GLU A 774 -8.21 -8.02 -32.34
C GLU A 774 -7.54 -6.65 -32.23
N THR A 775 -7.74 -5.96 -31.10
CA THR A 775 -7.05 -4.70 -30.78
C THR A 775 -5.74 -4.96 -30.03
N TRP A 776 -4.81 -3.99 -30.03
CA TRP A 776 -3.53 -4.11 -29.32
C TRP A 776 -3.71 -4.42 -27.82
N TRP A 777 -4.66 -3.76 -27.18
CA TRP A 777 -5.02 -4.04 -25.79
C TRP A 777 -5.49 -5.49 -25.58
N MET A 778 -6.29 -6.05 -26.51
CA MET A 778 -6.70 -7.45 -26.43
C MET A 778 -5.50 -8.39 -26.56
N LEU A 779 -4.54 -8.05 -27.41
CA LEU A 779 -3.31 -8.82 -27.60
C LEU A 779 -2.42 -8.77 -26.34
N GLU A 780 -2.18 -7.60 -25.75
CA GLU A 780 -1.42 -7.43 -24.51
C GLU A 780 -2.07 -8.14 -23.32
N ARG A 781 -3.39 -7.95 -23.16
CA ARG A 781 -4.13 -8.60 -22.08
C ARG A 781 -4.09 -10.12 -22.22
N ASN A 782 -4.32 -10.63 -23.42
CA ASN A 782 -4.35 -12.08 -23.64
C ASN A 782 -2.93 -12.69 -23.58
N SER A 783 -1.89 -11.96 -24.01
CA SER A 783 -0.49 -12.41 -23.85
C SER A 783 -0.10 -12.47 -22.38
N ALA A 784 -0.43 -11.43 -21.60
CA ALA A 784 -0.18 -11.39 -20.16
C ALA A 784 -0.97 -12.48 -19.41
N ALA A 785 -2.25 -12.69 -19.75
CA ALA A 785 -3.06 -13.76 -19.18
C ALA A 785 -2.54 -15.17 -19.52
N ALA A 786 -1.89 -15.32 -20.67
CA ALA A 786 -1.23 -16.55 -21.09
C ALA A 786 0.23 -16.66 -20.58
N GLY A 787 0.71 -15.68 -19.79
CA GLY A 787 2.04 -15.70 -19.16
C GLY A 787 3.19 -15.25 -20.05
N PHE A 788 2.93 -14.61 -21.19
CA PHE A 788 3.95 -14.10 -22.11
C PHE A 788 4.29 -12.64 -21.82
N PHE A 789 5.59 -12.34 -21.77
CA PHE A 789 6.10 -10.98 -21.61
C PHE A 789 6.00 -10.14 -22.89
N ARG A 790 6.04 -10.78 -24.08
CA ARG A 790 5.89 -10.14 -25.38
C ARG A 790 4.65 -10.66 -26.11
N VAL A 791 3.91 -9.76 -26.76
CA VAL A 791 2.76 -10.09 -27.59
C VAL A 791 3.15 -11.00 -28.77
N GLU A 792 4.34 -10.79 -29.35
CA GLU A 792 4.83 -11.57 -30.48
C GLU A 792 5.04 -13.04 -30.14
N ASP A 793 5.56 -13.33 -28.94
CA ASP A 793 5.80 -14.70 -28.46
C ASP A 793 4.47 -15.43 -28.22
N TYR A 794 3.49 -14.71 -27.65
CA TYR A 794 2.13 -15.20 -27.50
C TYR A 794 1.47 -15.52 -28.86
N LEU A 795 1.62 -14.64 -29.85
CA LEU A 795 1.07 -14.85 -31.20
C LEU A 795 1.69 -16.07 -31.89
N LYS A 796 3.01 -16.24 -31.79
CA LYS A 796 3.74 -17.39 -32.33
C LYS A 796 3.35 -18.70 -31.63
N TRP A 797 3.24 -18.68 -30.30
CA TRP A 797 2.77 -19.82 -29.51
C TRP A 797 1.32 -20.21 -29.86
N ARG A 798 0.42 -19.23 -29.88
CA ARG A 798 -1.00 -19.43 -30.22
C ARG A 798 -1.18 -19.99 -31.63
N HIS A 799 -0.37 -19.52 -32.59
CA HIS A 799 -0.38 -20.06 -33.93
C HIS A 799 0.11 -21.52 -33.96
N ALA A 800 1.24 -21.82 -33.29
CA ALA A 800 1.75 -23.19 -33.19
C ALA A 800 0.74 -24.15 -32.55
N ASP A 801 0.04 -23.71 -31.50
CA ASP A 801 -0.97 -24.49 -30.81
C ASP A 801 -2.23 -24.71 -31.68
N GLN A 802 -2.61 -23.72 -32.50
CA GLN A 802 -3.67 -23.89 -33.51
C GLN A 802 -3.27 -24.86 -34.63
N VAL A 803 -2.02 -24.83 -35.10
CA VAL A 803 -1.52 -25.79 -36.11
C VAL A 803 -1.52 -27.23 -35.56
N VAL A 804 -1.19 -27.40 -34.27
CA VAL A 804 -1.27 -28.69 -33.57
C VAL A 804 -2.73 -29.13 -33.36
N ALA A 805 -3.64 -28.22 -33.04
CA ALA A 805 -5.07 -28.50 -32.86
C ALA A 805 -5.81 -28.81 -34.18
N ASP A 806 -5.40 -28.19 -35.30
CA ASP A 806 -6.00 -28.39 -36.62
C ASP A 806 -5.40 -29.59 -37.40
N GLY A 807 -4.45 -30.31 -36.80
CA GLY A 807 -3.96 -31.60 -37.31
C GLY A 807 -3.12 -31.52 -38.59
N VAL A 808 -2.54 -30.37 -38.92
CA VAL A 808 -1.66 -30.21 -40.08
C VAL A 808 -0.20 -30.36 -39.65
N VAL A 809 0.25 -31.61 -39.54
CA VAL A 809 1.68 -31.93 -39.48
C VAL A 809 2.20 -32.01 -40.92
N SER A 810 3.21 -31.21 -41.25
CA SER A 810 4.17 -31.57 -42.30
C SER A 810 5.41 -32.19 -41.68
#